data_AF-A0A952IGK2-F1
#
_entry.id   AF-A0A952IGK2-F1
#
_cell.length_a   1.000
_cell.length_b   1.000
_cell.length_c   1.000
_cell.angle_alpha   90.00
_cell.angle_beta   90.00
_cell.angle_gamma   90.00
#
_symmetry.space_group_name_H-M   'P 1'
#
loop_
_entity.id
_entity.type
_entity.pdbx_description
1 polymer ?
#
loop_
_entity_poly.entity_id
_entity_poly.type
_entity_poly.pdbx_seq_one_letter_code
_entity_poly.pdbx_strand_id
1 'polypeptide(L)'
;MMTKPSCVSRSIYSLSLSIAVGAMVVGSQAFLPVLAQVTVPTQTNPGLIAPQSTDDLYKDKERAKKREIQKEETEDKIDFDVAAPEGGVYVESQQFNVDHISIEGNTIISDDEIRPLVTEYEGQTTSLDQLGNLVDDIGDLYHQQGFLTTVVFIPPQEVEDGQVTIQVLEGMVGDIEISGNKYYKTWALERNLDYQSGEVLNLRDLEDTLNQMNQQQQFRLKAILSPGEETGETDLKLEVSERQPWQVTLSTDNQGRPFIGMYRWGVGVSNVNLTGVGDRLFTQYIGARGTNIAQASYFRPISRYGTELGGTFSFSHVNVDLDTGPQQDIDGFAYNYGLVLSQPLMKDRTLVADAGFNMRRVISTINDNTTNIDDIATLVFGINLDKVDRYGRTFARAQTTVGPDWFGANRQFWKASGVVNRLIRLPKSNYLIFRATGQISPDALPPAEQYQVGGAFSVRGFTEGLLVGDRGYTLGLEHRWPIPGLRYVCPWMADRVQGATFFDFGQTWLDDSQAGRISDASRTLLMGAGLGVRAQLTRLLEGFIDFGWGISDNSGTEPNAQPTVRVHFGVTSKLLPEIYKVRGDETTEVSSSENSTEANVEAEATDATETDAQNAFYMGQTDEFVETDFDPPTPEGIEPESTDTNEYKSYDDLDPSDFFIEDDAR
;
A
#
# COMPACT_ATOMS: atom_id res chain seq x y z
N MET A 1 -66.91 -22.20 -47.38
CA MET A 1 -67.11 -21.72 -46.00
C MET A 1 -65.97 -22.29 -45.15
N MET A 2 -65.36 -21.47 -44.28
CA MET A 2 -64.30 -21.82 -43.30
C MET A 2 -62.99 -22.45 -43.83
N THR A 3 -61.99 -21.59 -43.96
CA THR A 3 -60.55 -21.90 -44.11
C THR A 3 -59.91 -22.30 -42.77
N LYS A 4 -58.85 -23.12 -42.82
CA LYS A 4 -58.04 -23.53 -41.65
C LYS A 4 -57.38 -22.32 -40.95
N PRO A 5 -57.24 -22.30 -39.61
CA PRO A 5 -56.40 -21.33 -38.93
C PRO A 5 -54.91 -21.61 -39.15
N SER A 6 -54.12 -20.55 -39.30
CA SER A 6 -52.72 -20.56 -39.69
C SER A 6 -51.75 -20.87 -38.53
N CYS A 7 -50.64 -21.54 -38.84
CA CYS A 7 -49.56 -21.92 -37.91
C CYS A 7 -48.72 -20.73 -37.36
N VAL A 8 -49.18 -19.49 -37.55
CA VAL A 8 -48.39 -18.26 -37.31
C VAL A 8 -48.50 -17.75 -35.87
N SER A 9 -49.58 -18.04 -35.14
CA SER A 9 -49.77 -17.49 -33.79
C SER A 9 -48.79 -18.03 -32.74
N ARG A 10 -48.39 -19.32 -32.82
CA ARG A 10 -47.44 -19.89 -31.84
C ARG A 10 -46.05 -19.26 -31.89
N SER A 11 -45.58 -18.88 -33.09
CA SER A 11 -44.26 -18.26 -33.23
C SER A 11 -44.20 -16.83 -32.70
N ILE A 12 -45.33 -16.11 -32.71
CA ILE A 12 -45.39 -14.73 -32.19
C ILE A 12 -45.40 -14.74 -30.66
N TYR A 13 -46.13 -15.66 -30.02
CA TYR A 13 -46.09 -15.81 -28.55
C TYR A 13 -44.75 -16.31 -28.03
N SER A 14 -44.04 -17.19 -28.74
CA SER A 14 -42.67 -17.55 -28.35
C SER A 14 -41.70 -16.38 -28.54
N LEU A 15 -41.83 -15.59 -29.61
CA LEU A 15 -40.97 -14.43 -29.84
C LEU A 15 -41.22 -13.32 -28.81
N SER A 16 -42.48 -13.02 -28.47
CA SER A 16 -42.80 -12.01 -27.44
C SER A 16 -42.39 -12.46 -26.04
N LEU A 17 -42.47 -13.75 -25.72
CA LEU A 17 -41.98 -14.28 -24.45
C LEU A 17 -40.44 -14.27 -24.39
N SER A 18 -39.75 -14.61 -25.48
CA SER A 18 -38.29 -14.49 -25.59
C SER A 18 -37.80 -13.04 -25.56
N ILE A 19 -38.55 -12.09 -26.13
CA ILE A 19 -38.26 -10.66 -26.03
C ILE A 19 -38.55 -10.13 -24.61
N ALA A 20 -39.60 -10.61 -23.93
CA ALA A 20 -39.88 -10.23 -22.55
C ALA A 20 -38.84 -10.79 -21.57
N VAL A 21 -38.44 -12.06 -21.72
CA VAL A 21 -37.35 -12.66 -20.94
C VAL A 21 -36.01 -12.00 -21.29
N GLY A 22 -35.75 -11.74 -22.58
CA GLY A 22 -34.56 -11.01 -23.04
C GLY A 22 -34.51 -9.58 -22.47
N ALA A 23 -35.63 -8.87 -22.41
CA ALA A 23 -35.71 -7.54 -21.81
C ALA A 23 -35.65 -7.57 -20.28
N MET A 24 -36.13 -8.64 -19.62
CA MET A 24 -35.90 -8.87 -18.19
C MET A 24 -34.42 -9.20 -17.90
N VAL A 25 -33.73 -9.92 -18.79
CA VAL A 25 -32.28 -10.18 -18.68
C VAL A 25 -31.49 -8.90 -18.96
N VAL A 26 -31.78 -8.15 -20.02
CA VAL A 26 -31.11 -6.87 -20.32
C VAL A 26 -31.41 -5.83 -19.23
N GLY A 27 -32.64 -5.78 -18.72
CA GLY A 27 -33.02 -4.93 -17.59
C GLY A 27 -32.33 -5.32 -16.29
N SER A 28 -32.31 -6.59 -15.92
CA SER A 28 -31.58 -7.04 -14.73
C SER A 28 -30.05 -6.95 -14.88
N GLN A 29 -29.52 -7.04 -16.12
CA GLN A 29 -28.12 -6.73 -16.42
C GLN A 29 -27.81 -5.23 -16.34
N ALA A 30 -28.80 -4.35 -16.53
CA ALA A 30 -28.68 -2.94 -16.19
C ALA A 30 -28.79 -2.69 -14.68
N PHE A 31 -29.64 -3.43 -13.96
CA PHE A 31 -29.74 -3.39 -12.49
C PHE A 31 -28.71 -4.24 -11.76
N LEU A 32 -27.54 -4.42 -12.35
CA LEU A 32 -26.36 -4.84 -11.61
C LEU A 32 -25.80 -3.59 -10.93
N PRO A 33 -25.95 -3.44 -9.59
CA PRO A 33 -25.30 -2.33 -8.93
C PRO A 33 -23.80 -2.46 -9.16
N VAL A 34 -23.13 -1.30 -9.23
CA VAL A 34 -21.72 -1.22 -8.84
C VAL A 34 -21.68 -1.65 -7.38
N LEU A 35 -21.50 -2.96 -7.19
CA LEU A 35 -21.58 -3.59 -5.89
C LEU A 35 -20.46 -2.99 -5.06
N ALA A 36 -20.84 -2.41 -3.93
CA ALA A 36 -19.94 -2.29 -2.81
C ALA A 36 -19.48 -3.71 -2.45
N GLN A 37 -18.31 -4.11 -2.97
CA GLN A 37 -17.36 -4.80 -2.12
C GLN A 37 -17.27 -3.96 -0.84
N VAL A 38 -17.25 -4.61 0.31
CA VAL A 38 -16.98 -3.92 1.58
C VAL A 38 -15.56 -3.35 1.49
N THR A 39 -15.44 -2.11 1.01
CA THR A 39 -14.14 -1.46 0.77
C THR A 39 -13.58 -0.94 2.07
N VAL A 40 -12.70 -1.74 2.64
CA VAL A 40 -11.74 -1.32 3.66
C VAL A 40 -10.34 -1.73 3.19
N PRO A 41 -9.42 -0.78 2.94
CA PRO A 41 -9.62 0.58 2.46
C PRO A 41 -10.01 0.61 0.97
N THR A 42 -10.04 1.82 0.39
CA THR A 42 -10.04 2.09 -1.05
C THR A 42 -9.14 1.13 -1.85
N GLN A 43 -9.75 0.27 -2.67
CA GLN A 43 -9.09 -0.15 -3.90
C GLN A 43 -8.98 1.10 -4.79
N THR A 44 -7.82 1.74 -4.76
CA THR A 44 -7.33 2.44 -5.95
C THR A 44 -7.48 1.47 -7.11
N ASN A 45 -8.30 1.85 -8.09
CA ASN A 45 -8.47 1.26 -9.41
C ASN A 45 -7.35 0.23 -9.72
N PRO A 46 -7.61 -1.09 -9.84
CA PRO A 46 -6.54 -2.09 -9.96
C PRO A 46 -5.74 -2.04 -11.28
N GLY A 47 -6.10 -1.17 -12.24
CA GLY A 47 -5.24 -0.75 -13.36
C GLY A 47 -4.27 0.38 -12.99
N LEU A 48 -4.57 1.11 -11.92
CA LEU A 48 -3.71 2.04 -11.19
C LEU A 48 -3.46 1.48 -9.78
N ILE A 49 -2.68 0.38 -9.71
CA ILE A 49 -1.69 0.33 -8.63
C ILE A 49 -0.80 1.54 -8.90
N ALA A 50 -1.13 2.66 -8.24
CA ALA A 50 -0.18 3.71 -8.00
C ALA A 50 0.99 2.99 -7.31
N PRO A 51 2.21 3.02 -7.87
CA PRO A 51 3.35 2.73 -7.01
C PRO A 51 3.20 3.64 -5.79
N GLN A 52 3.34 3.10 -4.58
CA GLN A 52 3.77 3.95 -3.46
C GLN A 52 4.91 4.78 -4.01
N SER A 53 4.75 6.09 -3.87
CA SER A 53 5.17 7.05 -4.89
C SER A 53 6.60 6.78 -5.36
N THR A 54 6.91 7.09 -6.62
CA THR A 54 8.33 7.07 -7.00
C THR A 54 9.16 7.93 -6.04
N ASP A 55 8.59 8.99 -5.46
CA ASP A 55 9.14 9.72 -4.29
C ASP A 55 9.44 8.86 -3.04
N ASP A 56 8.60 7.90 -2.63
CA ASP A 56 8.91 7.03 -1.47
C ASP A 56 10.01 6.03 -1.81
N LEU A 57 10.04 5.52 -3.05
CA LEU A 57 11.10 4.66 -3.57
C LEU A 57 12.41 5.45 -3.82
N TYR A 58 12.32 6.73 -4.15
CA TYR A 58 13.44 7.67 -4.22
C TYR A 58 13.93 8.05 -2.82
N LYS A 59 13.03 8.28 -1.85
CA LYS A 59 13.40 8.51 -0.44
C LYS A 59 14.05 7.28 0.19
N ASP A 60 13.59 6.08 -0.11
CA ASP A 60 14.25 4.86 0.37
C ASP A 60 15.60 4.62 -0.32
N LYS A 61 15.76 5.01 -1.60
CA LYS A 61 17.08 5.11 -2.23
C LYS A 61 17.97 6.18 -1.62
N GLU A 62 17.45 7.36 -1.29
CA GLU A 62 18.21 8.42 -0.60
C GLU A 62 18.54 8.02 0.83
N ARG A 63 17.67 7.28 1.53
CA ARG A 63 17.94 6.72 2.86
C ARG A 63 18.98 5.62 2.80
N ALA A 64 18.92 4.73 1.81
CA ALA A 64 19.95 3.73 1.56
C ALA A 64 21.28 4.40 1.24
N LYS A 65 21.30 5.38 0.32
CA LYS A 65 22.51 6.11 -0.06
C LYS A 65 23.05 6.99 1.06
N LYS A 66 22.19 7.60 1.90
CA LYS A 66 22.61 8.30 3.13
C LYS A 66 23.14 7.33 4.18
N ARG A 67 22.58 6.12 4.30
CA ARG A 67 23.13 5.07 5.17
C ARG A 67 24.45 4.52 4.65
N GLU A 68 24.66 4.42 3.34
CA GLU A 68 25.95 4.08 2.72
C GLU A 68 26.96 5.20 2.98
N ILE A 69 26.65 6.46 2.61
CA ILE A 69 27.52 7.62 2.86
C ILE A 69 27.85 7.77 4.35
N GLN A 70 26.86 7.66 5.24
CA GLN A 70 27.10 7.75 6.68
C GLN A 70 27.89 6.55 7.23
N LYS A 71 27.87 5.40 6.56
CA LYS A 71 28.68 4.24 6.92
C LYS A 71 30.11 4.36 6.39
N GLU A 72 30.30 4.90 5.18
CA GLU A 72 31.61 5.28 4.64
C GLU A 72 32.24 6.41 5.49
N GLU A 73 31.49 7.45 5.87
CA GLU A 73 31.92 8.52 6.79
C GLU A 73 32.20 8.04 8.23
N THR A 74 31.70 6.86 8.63
CA THR A 74 32.04 6.23 9.93
C THR A 74 33.22 5.25 9.81
N GLU A 75 33.54 4.77 8.61
CA GLU A 75 34.73 3.95 8.33
C GLU A 75 35.98 4.81 8.05
N ASP A 76 35.83 6.08 7.68
CA ASP A 76 36.91 7.07 7.69
C ASP A 76 37.28 7.46 9.13
N LYS A 77 38.30 6.76 9.63
CA LYS A 77 38.85 6.83 10.99
C LYS A 77 39.06 8.26 11.48
N ILE A 78 38.42 8.59 12.61
CA ILE A 78 38.93 9.63 13.51
C ILE A 78 40.18 9.05 14.19
N ASP A 79 41.36 9.48 13.73
CA ASP A 79 42.64 9.14 14.34
C ASP A 79 42.81 9.94 15.64
N PHE A 80 42.43 9.31 16.77
CA PHE A 80 42.70 9.85 18.09
C PHE A 80 44.16 9.58 18.48
N ASP A 81 45.07 10.45 18.03
CA ASP A 81 46.43 10.52 18.58
C ASP A 81 46.39 11.09 20.01
N VAL A 82 45.92 10.25 20.94
CA VAL A 82 46.01 10.49 22.38
C VAL A 82 47.35 9.93 22.82
N ALA A 83 48.36 10.80 22.83
CA ALA A 83 49.64 10.53 23.49
C ALA A 83 49.37 10.14 24.96
N ALA A 84 49.51 8.85 25.26
CA ALA A 84 49.28 8.33 26.60
C ALA A 84 50.27 8.99 27.58
N PRO A 85 49.81 9.59 28.70
CA PRO A 85 50.70 10.11 29.70
C PRO A 85 51.40 8.94 30.42
N GLU A 86 52.71 8.76 30.15
CA GLU A 86 53.56 7.87 30.93
C GLU A 86 53.67 8.40 32.38
N GLY A 87 52.73 7.98 33.21
CA GLY A 87 52.54 8.53 34.56
C GLY A 87 51.57 7.74 35.42
N GLY A 88 51.43 6.44 35.18
CA GLY A 88 50.60 5.55 36.00
C GLY A 88 51.17 5.42 37.41
N VAL A 89 50.63 6.20 38.35
CA VAL A 89 50.71 5.84 39.78
C VAL A 89 49.82 4.62 39.96
N TYR A 90 50.44 3.45 40.09
CA TYR A 90 49.75 2.24 40.53
C TYR A 90 49.24 2.48 41.96
N VAL A 91 47.98 2.88 42.09
CA VAL A 91 47.23 2.66 43.32
C VAL A 91 47.10 1.14 43.43
N GLU A 92 47.59 0.56 44.52
CA GLU A 92 47.28 -0.85 44.81
C GLU A 92 45.75 -0.96 44.89
N SER A 93 45.15 -1.64 43.91
CA SER A 93 43.71 -1.93 43.92
C SER A 93 43.44 -2.75 45.19
N GLN A 94 42.82 -2.13 46.18
CA GLN A 94 42.66 -2.75 47.50
C GLN A 94 41.81 -4.03 47.36
N GLN A 95 42.47 -5.17 47.49
CA GLN A 95 41.83 -6.48 47.33
C GLN A 95 41.11 -6.89 48.61
N PHE A 96 39.95 -7.50 48.45
CA PHE A 96 39.13 -8.03 49.54
C PHE A 96 38.48 -9.36 49.13
N ASN A 97 38.11 -10.16 50.12
CA ASN A 97 37.44 -11.44 49.91
C ASN A 97 35.94 -11.20 49.76
N VAL A 98 35.33 -11.82 48.75
CA VAL A 98 33.87 -11.78 48.54
C VAL A 98 33.32 -13.19 48.71
N ASP A 99 32.55 -13.39 49.77
CA ASP A 99 31.95 -14.68 50.12
C ASP A 99 30.53 -14.84 49.55
N HIS A 100 29.78 -13.74 49.37
CA HIS A 100 28.45 -13.74 48.76
C HIS A 100 28.12 -12.41 48.10
N ILE A 101 27.49 -12.45 46.92
CA ILE A 101 27.00 -11.26 46.22
C ILE A 101 25.46 -11.27 46.22
N SER A 102 24.87 -10.19 46.73
CA SER A 102 23.42 -9.95 46.72
C SER A 102 23.07 -8.99 45.59
N ILE A 103 22.08 -9.32 44.78
CA ILE A 103 21.53 -8.39 43.79
C ILE A 103 20.19 -7.87 44.33
N GLU A 104 20.00 -6.56 44.26
CA GLU A 104 18.78 -5.89 44.71
C GLU A 104 18.21 -5.00 43.61
N GLY A 105 16.89 -5.03 43.43
CA GLY A 105 16.17 -4.19 42.45
C GLY A 105 15.94 -4.83 41.08
N ASN A 106 16.44 -6.05 40.85
CA ASN A 106 16.11 -6.85 39.67
C ASN A 106 14.70 -7.45 39.80
N THR A 107 13.74 -6.90 39.05
CA THR A 107 12.35 -7.42 39.00
C THR A 107 12.02 -8.06 37.66
N ILE A 108 12.75 -7.70 36.60
CA ILE A 108 12.59 -8.22 35.25
C ILE A 108 13.46 -9.45 34.99
N ILE A 109 14.76 -9.39 35.35
CA ILE A 109 15.69 -10.50 35.16
C ILE A 109 15.88 -11.24 36.49
N SER A 110 15.66 -12.56 36.47
CA SER A 110 15.66 -13.37 37.69
C SER A 110 17.07 -13.62 38.23
N ASP A 111 17.19 -13.82 39.55
CA ASP A 111 18.47 -14.16 40.20
C ASP A 111 19.13 -15.37 39.53
N ASP A 112 18.36 -16.38 39.12
CA ASP A 112 18.85 -17.59 38.45
C ASP A 112 19.49 -17.30 37.08
N GLU A 113 19.08 -16.23 36.38
CA GLU A 113 19.66 -15.80 35.10
C GLU A 113 20.95 -14.97 35.28
N ILE A 114 21.05 -14.21 36.37
CA ILE A 114 22.24 -13.39 36.68
C ILE A 114 23.31 -14.22 37.40
N ARG A 115 22.91 -15.24 38.16
CA ARG A 115 23.77 -16.10 38.98
C ARG A 115 25.01 -16.66 38.26
N PRO A 116 24.97 -17.09 36.98
CA PRO A 116 26.17 -17.54 36.27
C PRO A 116 27.29 -16.50 36.24
N LEU A 117 26.97 -15.22 36.04
CA LEU A 117 27.93 -14.11 36.06
C LEU A 117 28.51 -13.92 37.48
N VAL A 118 27.63 -13.95 38.48
CA VAL A 118 27.98 -13.76 39.89
C VAL A 118 28.90 -14.86 40.43
N THR A 119 28.63 -16.12 40.09
CA THR A 119 29.39 -17.27 40.63
C THR A 119 30.86 -17.34 40.20
N GLU A 120 31.28 -16.53 39.23
CA GLU A 120 32.71 -16.39 38.91
C GLU A 120 33.46 -15.57 39.97
N TYR A 121 32.78 -14.67 40.69
CA TYR A 121 33.39 -13.76 41.67
C TYR A 121 33.19 -14.18 43.14
N GLU A 122 32.17 -15.00 43.43
CA GLU A 122 31.94 -15.55 44.78
C GLU A 122 33.04 -16.53 45.22
N GLY A 123 33.49 -16.42 46.47
CA GLY A 123 34.56 -17.21 47.06
C GLY A 123 35.97 -16.83 46.58
N GLN A 124 36.12 -15.68 45.92
CA GLN A 124 37.41 -15.17 45.41
C GLN A 124 37.86 -13.88 46.11
N THR A 125 39.17 -13.65 46.08
CA THR A 125 39.77 -12.35 46.41
C THR A 125 39.74 -11.49 45.16
N THR A 126 38.97 -10.39 45.19
CA THR A 126 38.67 -9.54 44.04
C THR A 126 39.05 -8.07 44.33
N SER A 127 39.03 -7.23 43.30
CA SER A 127 39.16 -5.77 43.39
C SER A 127 37.86 -5.06 42.99
N LEU A 128 37.77 -3.76 43.31
CA LEU A 128 36.66 -2.92 42.86
C LEU A 128 36.55 -2.87 41.33
N ASP A 129 37.68 -2.84 40.61
CA ASP A 129 37.70 -2.85 39.14
C ASP A 129 37.15 -4.17 38.56
N GLN A 130 37.46 -5.30 39.20
CA GLN A 130 36.94 -6.61 38.80
C GLN A 130 35.43 -6.74 39.05
N LEU A 131 34.92 -6.19 40.16
CA LEU A 131 33.48 -6.08 40.39
C LEU A 131 32.81 -5.04 39.46
N GLY A 132 33.57 -4.05 38.97
CA GLY A 132 33.14 -3.16 37.89
C GLY A 132 32.81 -3.93 36.61
N ASN A 133 33.67 -4.86 36.20
CA ASN A 133 33.38 -5.74 35.06
C ASN A 133 32.09 -6.56 35.27
N LEU A 134 31.86 -7.09 36.48
CA LEU A 134 30.60 -7.79 36.81
C LEU A 134 29.38 -6.87 36.72
N VAL A 135 29.50 -5.61 37.17
CA VAL A 135 28.45 -4.60 37.03
C VAL A 135 28.14 -4.34 35.55
N ASP A 136 29.18 -4.18 34.73
CA ASP A 136 29.05 -3.98 33.29
C ASP A 136 28.44 -5.21 32.60
N ASP A 137 28.87 -6.43 32.93
CA ASP A 137 28.31 -7.69 32.39
C ASP A 137 26.81 -7.86 32.72
N ILE A 138 26.39 -7.48 33.94
CA ILE A 138 24.97 -7.48 34.34
C ILE A 138 24.22 -6.37 33.59
N GLY A 139 24.80 -5.18 33.44
CA GLY A 139 24.23 -4.10 32.63
C GLY A 139 24.00 -4.51 31.17
N ASP A 140 25.01 -5.12 30.56
CA ASP A 140 24.97 -5.67 29.21
C ASP A 140 23.89 -6.74 29.06
N LEU A 141 23.66 -7.59 30.06
CA LEU A 141 22.55 -8.56 30.06
C LEU A 141 21.18 -7.86 29.95
N TYR A 142 20.94 -6.79 30.70
CA TYR A 142 19.72 -5.97 30.59
C TYR A 142 19.60 -5.26 29.23
N HIS A 143 20.70 -4.66 28.76
CA HIS A 143 20.75 -3.92 27.49
C HIS A 143 20.55 -4.84 26.28
N GLN A 144 21.11 -6.06 26.32
CA GLN A 144 20.91 -7.11 25.33
C GLN A 144 19.46 -7.63 25.28
N GLN A 145 18.66 -7.43 26.35
CA GLN A 145 17.22 -7.71 26.34
C GLN A 145 16.36 -6.48 25.95
N GLY A 146 16.93 -5.28 25.91
CA GLY A 146 16.29 -4.04 25.44
C GLY A 146 16.02 -3.00 26.53
N PHE A 147 16.40 -3.27 27.78
CA PHE A 147 16.22 -2.40 28.95
C PHE A 147 17.36 -1.39 29.08
N LEU A 148 17.61 -0.62 28.02
CA LEU A 148 18.75 0.30 27.85
C LEU A 148 18.80 1.46 28.85
N THR A 149 17.72 1.72 29.58
CA THR A 149 17.65 2.71 30.66
C THR A 149 18.00 2.14 32.04
N THR A 150 18.31 0.84 32.13
CA THR A 150 18.73 0.20 33.38
C THR A 150 20.16 0.59 33.74
N VAL A 151 20.38 0.97 35.00
CA VAL A 151 21.69 1.26 35.57
C VAL A 151 21.99 0.24 36.66
N VAL A 152 23.13 -0.45 36.53
CA VAL A 152 23.65 -1.36 37.56
C VAL A 152 24.83 -0.66 38.24
N PHE A 153 24.92 -0.71 39.56
CA PHE A 153 26.02 -0.09 40.30
C PHE A 153 26.23 -0.72 41.68
N ILE A 154 27.40 -0.48 42.27
CA ILE A 154 27.72 -0.86 43.66
C ILE A 154 27.50 0.36 44.55
N PRO A 155 26.48 0.37 45.43
CA PRO A 155 26.28 1.47 46.38
C PRO A 155 27.42 1.53 47.41
N PRO A 156 27.71 2.71 48.00
CA PRO A 156 28.69 2.84 49.08
C PRO A 156 28.34 1.95 50.28
N GLN A 157 29.23 1.02 50.61
CA GLN A 157 29.04 0.00 51.65
C GLN A 157 30.37 -0.39 52.29
N GLU A 158 30.33 -0.92 53.52
CA GLU A 158 31.50 -1.48 54.21
C GLU A 158 31.47 -3.01 54.07
N VAL A 159 32.52 -3.60 53.47
CA VAL A 159 32.62 -5.05 53.25
C VAL A 159 33.26 -5.70 54.48
N GLU A 160 32.50 -5.80 55.58
CA GLU A 160 32.99 -6.39 56.84
C GLU A 160 32.89 -7.93 56.86
N ASP A 161 31.78 -8.50 56.36
CA ASP A 161 31.46 -9.94 56.40
C ASP A 161 31.63 -10.64 55.02
N GLY A 162 32.39 -10.04 54.09
CA GLY A 162 32.59 -10.58 52.73
C GLY A 162 31.34 -10.52 51.83
N GLN A 163 30.25 -9.89 52.28
CA GLN A 163 29.04 -9.68 51.48
C GLN A 163 29.16 -8.39 50.65
N VAL A 164 28.77 -8.45 49.38
CA VAL A 164 28.67 -7.29 48.48
C VAL A 164 27.27 -7.19 47.90
N THR A 165 26.61 -6.04 48.06
CA THR A 165 25.35 -5.73 47.37
C THR A 165 25.63 -5.00 46.06
N ILE A 166 25.04 -5.49 44.97
CA ILE A 166 24.93 -4.81 43.67
C ILE A 166 23.49 -4.35 43.52
N GLN A 167 23.28 -3.08 43.20
CA GLN A 167 21.96 -2.50 43.01
C GLN A 167 21.65 -2.33 41.52
N VAL A 168 20.49 -2.81 41.10
CA VAL A 168 19.91 -2.63 39.77
C VAL A 168 18.81 -1.59 39.88
N LEU A 169 18.93 -0.50 39.12
CA LEU A 169 17.89 0.51 38.94
C LEU A 169 17.27 0.32 37.56
N GLU A 170 16.20 -0.47 37.49
CA GLU A 170 15.43 -0.71 36.28
C GLU A 170 14.71 0.57 35.84
N GLY A 171 15.00 1.05 34.63
CA GLY A 171 14.49 2.34 34.15
C GLY A 171 12.99 2.30 33.86
N MET A 172 12.20 3.07 34.60
CA MET A 172 10.73 3.13 34.48
C MET A 172 10.29 4.28 33.58
N VAL A 173 9.09 4.17 32.99
CA VAL A 173 8.44 5.27 32.28
C VAL A 173 7.93 6.29 33.29
N GLY A 174 8.45 7.52 33.21
CA GLY A 174 7.96 8.68 33.97
C GLY A 174 6.70 9.26 33.33
N ASP A 175 6.76 10.54 32.96
CA ASP A 175 5.65 11.25 32.32
C ASP A 175 5.63 11.02 30.79
N ILE A 176 4.42 10.92 30.21
CA ILE A 176 4.23 10.74 28.76
C ILE A 176 3.59 12.02 28.16
N GLU A 177 4.41 12.87 27.53
CA GLU A 177 3.95 14.10 26.90
C GLU A 177 3.77 13.93 25.38
N ILE A 178 2.53 13.91 24.90
CA ILE A 178 2.24 13.94 23.45
C ILE A 178 1.95 15.39 23.00
N SER A 179 2.69 15.85 21.99
CA SER A 179 2.61 17.23 21.49
C SER A 179 2.63 17.32 19.96
N GLY A 180 2.07 18.40 19.39
CA GLY A 180 2.05 18.64 17.95
C GLY A 180 0.80 18.11 17.20
N ASN A 181 0.01 17.24 17.83
CA ASN A 181 -1.28 16.79 17.30
C ASN A 181 -2.27 17.95 17.19
N LYS A 182 -2.96 18.04 16.04
CA LYS A 182 -3.90 19.12 15.70
C LYS A 182 -5.29 18.58 15.38
N TYR A 183 -5.34 17.42 14.72
CA TYR A 183 -6.54 16.72 14.31
C TYR A 183 -6.79 15.52 15.23
N TYR A 184 -5.76 14.78 15.64
CA TYR A 184 -5.90 13.67 16.59
C TYR A 184 -6.04 14.20 18.02
N LYS A 185 -6.92 13.55 18.81
CA LYS A 185 -6.99 13.78 20.25
C LYS A 185 -5.86 13.01 20.93
N THR A 186 -5.22 13.63 21.91
CA THR A 186 -4.06 13.09 22.65
C THR A 186 -4.35 11.67 23.17
N TRP A 187 -5.47 11.48 23.88
CA TRP A 187 -5.92 10.16 24.36
C TRP A 187 -6.09 9.09 23.27
N ALA A 188 -6.39 9.48 22.02
CA ALA A 188 -6.57 8.52 20.93
C ALA A 188 -5.23 8.02 20.36
N LEU A 189 -4.14 8.77 20.61
CA LEU A 189 -2.76 8.35 20.38
C LEU A 189 -2.26 7.54 21.59
N GLU A 190 -2.45 8.05 22.82
CA GLU A 190 -2.11 7.36 24.08
C GLU A 190 -2.71 5.94 24.16
N ARG A 191 -4.00 5.77 23.80
CA ARG A 191 -4.70 4.46 23.79
C ARG A 191 -3.99 3.38 22.95
N ASN A 192 -3.18 3.78 21.98
CA ASN A 192 -2.49 2.88 21.07
C ASN A 192 -1.00 2.71 21.42
N LEU A 193 -0.51 3.38 22.47
CA LEU A 193 0.77 3.06 23.11
C LEU A 193 0.55 1.82 23.99
N ASP A 194 1.51 0.90 23.94
CA ASP A 194 1.53 -0.27 24.82
C ASP A 194 2.26 0.03 26.16
N TYR A 195 2.39 1.32 26.54
CA TYR A 195 3.08 1.81 27.74
C TYR A 195 2.22 2.74 28.62
N GLN A 196 2.46 2.67 29.93
CA GLN A 196 1.92 3.56 30.96
C GLN A 196 3.04 4.03 31.91
N SER A 197 2.80 5.13 32.62
CA SER A 197 3.71 5.61 33.68
C SER A 197 3.85 4.55 34.80
N GLY A 198 5.07 4.36 35.29
CA GLY A 198 5.45 3.33 36.27
C GLY A 198 5.71 1.93 35.69
N GLU A 199 5.62 1.73 34.38
CA GLU A 199 6.03 0.47 33.73
C GLU A 199 7.53 0.50 33.38
N VAL A 200 8.23 -0.65 33.45
CA VAL A 200 9.66 -0.73 33.07
C VAL A 200 9.80 -0.55 31.56
N LEU A 201 10.68 0.35 31.15
CA LEU A 201 10.85 0.76 29.76
C LEU A 201 11.73 -0.21 28.98
N ASN A 202 11.16 -0.89 27.97
CA ASN A 202 11.92 -1.62 26.97
C ASN A 202 11.96 -0.81 25.67
N LEU A 203 13.14 -0.37 25.23
CA LEU A 203 13.24 0.49 24.04
C LEU A 203 12.93 -0.24 22.74
N ARG A 204 13.04 -1.57 22.67
CA ARG A 204 12.70 -2.34 21.47
C ARG A 204 11.20 -2.44 21.28
N ASP A 205 10.47 -2.75 22.34
CA ASP A 205 9.00 -2.78 22.33
C ASP A 205 8.39 -1.40 22.08
N LEU A 206 9.02 -0.33 22.60
CA LEU A 206 8.68 1.05 22.25
C LEU A 206 8.95 1.35 20.77
N GLU A 207 10.11 0.96 20.24
CA GLU A 207 10.44 1.15 18.82
C GLU A 207 9.45 0.41 17.91
N ASP A 208 9.12 -0.84 18.21
CA ASP A 208 8.15 -1.64 17.47
C ASP A 208 6.74 -1.03 17.51
N THR A 209 6.31 -0.54 18.68
CA THR A 209 5.03 0.16 18.86
C THR A 209 4.99 1.44 18.01
N LEU A 210 6.04 2.26 18.06
CA LEU A 210 6.15 3.49 17.28
C LEU A 210 6.26 3.20 15.77
N ASN A 211 6.98 2.17 15.37
CA ASN A 211 7.08 1.70 13.99
C ASN A 211 5.70 1.25 13.47
N GLN A 212 4.94 0.48 14.26
CA GLN A 212 3.57 0.06 13.94
C GLN A 212 2.62 1.28 13.81
N MET A 213 2.71 2.25 14.72
CA MET A 213 1.92 3.48 14.63
C MET A 213 2.31 4.32 13.40
N ASN A 214 3.61 4.42 13.08
CA ASN A 214 4.14 5.15 11.93
C ASN A 214 3.82 4.53 10.56
N GLN A 215 3.36 3.28 10.51
CA GLN A 215 2.77 2.70 9.30
C GLN A 215 1.43 3.38 8.92
N GLN A 216 0.76 4.04 9.87
CA GLN A 216 -0.41 4.86 9.58
C GLN A 216 0.03 6.16 8.89
N GLN A 217 -0.17 6.25 7.58
CA GLN A 217 0.33 7.37 6.75
C GLN A 217 -0.18 8.77 7.14
N GLN A 218 -1.16 8.88 8.04
CA GLN A 218 -1.83 10.13 8.41
C GLN A 218 -1.08 10.95 9.46
N PHE A 219 -0.25 10.31 10.28
CA PHE A 219 0.63 11.00 11.22
C PHE A 219 2.00 10.34 11.24
N ARG A 220 2.95 10.97 11.93
CA ARG A 220 4.22 10.39 12.35
C ARG A 220 4.50 10.75 13.79
N LEU A 221 4.97 9.79 14.55
CA LEU A 221 5.49 9.93 15.90
C LEU A 221 7.00 9.85 15.88
N LYS A 222 7.63 10.73 16.65
CA LYS A 222 9.03 10.66 17.04
C LYS A 222 9.08 10.72 18.57
N ALA A 223 9.70 9.74 19.20
CA ALA A 223 9.98 9.79 20.63
C ALA A 223 11.27 10.56 20.90
N ILE A 224 11.28 11.27 22.01
CA ILE A 224 12.45 11.87 22.65
C ILE A 224 12.41 11.39 24.09
N LEU A 225 13.52 10.82 24.54
CA LEU A 225 13.70 10.32 25.91
C LEU A 225 14.44 11.39 26.72
N SER A 226 14.01 11.63 27.95
CA SER A 226 14.71 12.49 28.92
C SER A 226 14.64 11.91 30.33
N PRO A 227 15.57 12.24 31.24
CA PRO A 227 15.43 11.89 32.66
C PRO A 227 14.12 12.44 33.23
N GLY A 228 13.40 11.63 34.00
CA GLY A 228 12.12 12.01 34.65
C GLY A 228 12.27 12.77 35.97
N GLU A 229 11.17 12.95 36.69
CA GLU A 229 11.16 13.64 37.99
C GLU A 229 11.76 12.80 39.12
N GLU A 230 11.46 11.49 39.19
CA GLU A 230 12.05 10.58 40.18
C GLU A 230 13.29 9.83 39.67
N THR A 231 14.11 9.34 40.61
CA THR A 231 15.36 8.62 40.27
C THR A 231 15.04 7.24 39.70
N GLY A 232 15.47 7.01 38.44
CA GLY A 232 15.14 5.79 37.69
C GLY A 232 14.02 5.99 36.67
N GLU A 233 13.38 7.16 36.62
CA GLU A 233 12.37 7.46 35.61
C GLU A 233 12.96 8.04 34.31
N THR A 234 12.31 7.72 33.19
CA THR A 234 12.56 8.27 31.87
C THR A 234 11.24 8.78 31.28
N ASP A 235 11.17 10.09 31.05
CA ASP A 235 10.02 10.74 30.41
C ASP A 235 10.00 10.45 28.90
N LEU A 236 8.79 10.23 28.38
CA LEU A 236 8.53 9.90 26.97
C LEU A 236 7.83 11.08 26.28
N LYS A 237 8.59 11.96 25.63
CA LYS A 237 8.04 13.05 24.83
C LYS A 237 7.79 12.58 23.38
N LEU A 238 6.52 12.51 22.97
CA LEU A 238 6.11 12.11 21.63
C LEU A 238 5.74 13.33 20.77
N GLU A 239 6.58 13.63 19.77
CA GLU A 239 6.32 14.66 18.77
C GLU A 239 5.47 14.09 17.62
N VAL A 240 4.28 14.67 17.41
CA VAL A 240 3.32 14.27 16.38
C VAL A 240 3.39 15.22 15.18
N SER A 241 3.61 14.67 13.99
CA SER A 241 3.48 15.38 12.71
C SER A 241 2.32 14.82 11.89
N GLU A 242 1.27 15.60 11.67
CA GLU A 242 0.04 15.15 10.98
C GLU A 242 -0.04 15.63 9.51
N ARG A 243 -0.71 14.84 8.67
CA ARG A 243 -1.14 15.26 7.32
C ARG A 243 -2.48 16.00 7.39
N GLN A 244 -2.86 16.65 6.29
CA GLN A 244 -4.24 17.10 6.08
C GLN A 244 -5.17 15.86 6.05
N PRO A 245 -6.15 15.72 6.96
CA PRO A 245 -7.03 14.55 7.02
C PRO A 245 -8.03 14.46 5.85
N TRP A 246 -8.37 15.60 5.23
CA TRP A 246 -9.30 15.64 4.10
C TRP A 246 -8.62 15.38 2.76
N GLN A 247 -9.26 14.58 1.92
CA GLN A 247 -8.93 14.40 0.51
C GLN A 247 -10.20 14.53 -0.34
N VAL A 248 -10.11 15.29 -1.42
CA VAL A 248 -11.12 15.29 -2.49
C VAL A 248 -10.49 14.68 -3.74
N THR A 249 -11.25 13.85 -4.44
CA THR A 249 -10.84 13.15 -5.66
C THR A 249 -11.87 13.40 -6.75
N LEU A 250 -11.43 13.91 -7.89
CA LEU A 250 -12.22 13.97 -9.12
C LEU A 250 -11.78 12.84 -10.04
N SER A 251 -12.71 12.25 -10.79
CA SER A 251 -12.44 11.14 -11.70
C SER A 251 -13.31 11.22 -12.95
N THR A 252 -12.78 10.73 -14.06
CA THR A 252 -13.56 10.45 -15.27
C THR A 252 -12.97 9.25 -16.01
N ASP A 253 -13.82 8.41 -16.58
CA ASP A 253 -13.43 7.21 -17.31
C ASP A 253 -14.51 6.83 -18.33
N ASN A 254 -14.25 5.79 -19.14
CA ASN A 254 -15.25 5.21 -20.04
C ASN A 254 -15.67 3.77 -19.68
N GLN A 255 -15.60 3.39 -18.39
CA GLN A 255 -15.96 2.05 -17.90
C GLN A 255 -17.45 1.96 -17.48
N GLY A 256 -18.31 2.73 -18.15
CA GLY A 256 -19.75 2.51 -18.18
C GLY A 256 -20.16 1.60 -19.35
N ARG A 257 -21.47 1.38 -19.52
CA ARG A 257 -21.99 0.49 -20.58
C ARG A 257 -22.72 1.28 -21.66
N PRO A 258 -22.82 0.79 -22.91
CA PRO A 258 -23.48 1.50 -24.02
C PRO A 258 -24.86 2.06 -23.66
N PHE A 259 -25.73 1.21 -23.11
CA PHE A 259 -27.14 1.50 -22.87
C PHE A 259 -27.39 2.45 -21.68
N ILE A 260 -26.47 2.50 -20.71
CA ILE A 260 -26.62 3.31 -19.46
C ILE A 260 -25.57 4.42 -19.35
N GLY A 261 -24.81 4.67 -20.41
CA GLY A 261 -23.78 5.69 -20.52
C GLY A 261 -22.37 5.13 -20.31
N MET A 262 -21.55 5.15 -21.36
CA MET A 262 -20.15 4.70 -21.31
C MET A 262 -19.27 5.64 -20.49
N TYR A 263 -19.42 6.95 -20.71
CA TYR A 263 -18.59 7.97 -20.06
C TYR A 263 -19.12 8.27 -18.67
N ARG A 264 -18.25 8.12 -17.67
CA ARG A 264 -18.54 8.35 -16.27
C ARG A 264 -17.70 9.50 -15.74
N TRP A 265 -18.23 10.22 -14.78
CA TRP A 265 -17.49 11.16 -13.94
C TRP A 265 -17.83 10.88 -12.48
N GLY A 266 -16.91 11.21 -11.57
CA GLY A 266 -17.15 10.98 -10.15
C GLY A 266 -16.38 11.91 -9.24
N VAL A 267 -16.98 12.17 -8.08
CA VAL A 267 -16.43 12.97 -6.99
C VAL A 267 -16.37 12.12 -5.74
N GLY A 268 -15.18 11.91 -5.21
CA GLY A 268 -14.94 11.25 -3.92
C GLY A 268 -14.48 12.26 -2.88
N VAL A 269 -14.98 12.15 -1.65
CA VAL A 269 -14.48 12.88 -0.49
C VAL A 269 -14.15 11.87 0.59
N SER A 270 -12.93 11.90 1.11
CA SER A 270 -12.56 11.12 2.29
C SER A 270 -12.01 12.01 3.38
N ASN A 271 -12.28 11.63 4.62
CA ASN A 271 -11.57 12.13 5.78
C ASN A 271 -11.02 10.93 6.55
N VAL A 272 -9.73 10.96 6.89
CA VAL A 272 -9.21 10.08 7.94
C VAL A 272 -8.97 10.91 9.19
N ASN A 273 -9.54 10.46 10.31
CA ASN A 273 -9.60 11.12 11.61
C ASN A 273 -10.66 12.24 11.74
N LEU A 274 -11.92 11.93 11.41
CA LEU A 274 -13.02 12.92 11.34
C LEU A 274 -13.44 13.44 12.73
N THR A 275 -13.49 12.58 13.74
CA THR A 275 -13.87 12.90 15.12
C THR A 275 -12.67 12.92 16.08
N GLY A 276 -11.45 12.83 15.55
CA GLY A 276 -10.21 12.89 16.31
C GLY A 276 -9.78 11.57 16.96
N VAL A 277 -10.31 10.43 16.50
CA VAL A 277 -10.08 9.09 17.10
C VAL A 277 -9.54 8.02 16.14
N GLY A 278 -9.02 8.43 14.98
CA GLY A 278 -8.57 7.54 13.89
C GLY A 278 -9.70 6.97 13.02
N ASP A 279 -10.89 7.57 13.10
CA ASP A 279 -12.09 7.20 12.36
C ASP A 279 -12.06 7.66 10.90
N ARG A 280 -12.55 6.82 9.98
CA ARG A 280 -12.46 7.01 8.52
C ARG A 280 -13.83 7.23 7.92
N LEU A 281 -14.05 8.37 7.28
CA LEU A 281 -15.17 8.65 6.39
C LEU A 281 -14.71 8.57 4.93
N PHE A 282 -15.49 7.90 4.09
CA PHE A 282 -15.38 7.96 2.65
C PHE A 282 -16.77 8.14 2.05
N THR A 283 -16.93 9.07 1.12
CA THR A 283 -18.13 9.23 0.31
C THR A 283 -17.74 9.36 -1.15
N GLN A 284 -18.60 8.89 -2.05
CA GLN A 284 -18.39 8.98 -3.48
C GLN A 284 -19.72 9.14 -4.21
N TYR A 285 -19.73 9.96 -5.25
CA TYR A 285 -20.78 10.00 -6.25
C TYR A 285 -20.18 9.74 -7.63
N ILE A 286 -20.87 8.95 -8.46
CA ILE A 286 -20.51 8.66 -9.86
C ILE A 286 -21.76 8.88 -10.72
N GLY A 287 -21.63 9.69 -11.77
CA GLY A 287 -22.68 9.98 -12.73
C GLY A 287 -22.31 9.57 -14.16
N ALA A 288 -23.30 9.09 -14.91
CA ALA A 288 -23.26 8.81 -16.34
C ALA A 288 -24.67 9.04 -16.95
N ARG A 289 -24.81 8.93 -18.28
CA ARG A 289 -26.06 9.25 -19.03
C ARG A 289 -27.32 8.62 -18.42
N GLY A 290 -27.25 7.35 -18.02
CA GLY A 290 -28.33 6.57 -17.43
C GLY A 290 -27.89 5.81 -16.19
N THR A 291 -26.94 6.35 -15.41
CA THR A 291 -26.47 5.74 -14.16
C THR A 291 -26.06 6.80 -13.16
N ASN A 292 -26.58 6.69 -11.95
CA ASN A 292 -26.27 7.55 -10.81
C ASN A 292 -25.97 6.66 -9.61
N ILE A 293 -24.76 6.73 -9.06
CA ILE A 293 -24.32 5.93 -7.91
C ILE A 293 -23.84 6.87 -6.81
N ALA A 294 -24.33 6.69 -5.60
CA ALA A 294 -23.85 7.37 -4.40
C ALA A 294 -23.44 6.34 -3.35
N GLN A 295 -22.28 6.51 -2.73
CA GLN A 295 -21.76 5.61 -1.70
C GLN A 295 -21.23 6.40 -0.52
N ALA A 296 -21.37 5.84 0.68
CA ALA A 296 -20.81 6.37 1.91
C ALA A 296 -20.38 5.22 2.83
N SER A 297 -19.26 5.38 3.51
CA SER A 297 -18.80 4.45 4.54
C SER A 297 -18.11 5.19 5.67
N TYR A 298 -18.41 4.81 6.91
CA TYR A 298 -17.78 5.36 8.10
C TYR A 298 -17.30 4.21 9.00
N PHE A 299 -16.01 4.18 9.32
CA PHE A 299 -15.36 3.18 10.17
C PHE A 299 -14.72 3.83 11.39
N ARG A 300 -14.94 3.28 12.59
CA ARG A 300 -14.42 3.81 13.85
C ARG A 300 -13.61 2.74 14.59
N PRO A 301 -12.36 3.03 15.02
CA PRO A 301 -11.60 2.17 15.92
C PRO A 301 -12.25 2.07 17.31
N ILE A 302 -12.69 0.87 17.68
CA ILE A 302 -13.38 0.57 18.94
C ILE A 302 -12.50 -0.12 19.99
N SER A 303 -11.26 -0.48 19.64
CA SER A 303 -10.31 -1.21 20.50
C SER A 303 -8.87 -0.77 20.23
N ARG A 304 -7.98 -0.93 21.22
CA ARG A 304 -6.52 -0.72 21.03
C ARG A 304 -5.91 -1.72 20.04
N TYR A 305 -6.49 -2.92 19.94
CA TYR A 305 -6.06 -3.98 18.99
C TYR A 305 -6.47 -3.71 17.53
N GLY A 306 -6.76 -2.45 17.18
CA GLY A 306 -7.11 -2.04 15.82
C GLY A 306 -8.47 -2.54 15.30
N THR A 307 -9.33 -3.09 16.18
CA THR A 307 -10.71 -3.47 15.85
C THR A 307 -11.51 -2.26 15.41
N GLU A 308 -12.19 -2.35 14.27
CA GLU A 308 -13.03 -1.28 13.73
C GLU A 308 -14.48 -1.76 13.55
N LEU A 309 -15.43 -0.91 13.93
CA LEU A 309 -16.84 -1.05 13.56
C LEU A 309 -17.17 -0.01 12.49
N GLY A 310 -17.79 -0.43 11.41
CA GLY A 310 -18.19 0.45 10.31
C GLY A 310 -19.63 0.28 9.86
N GLY A 311 -20.18 1.37 9.32
CA GLY A 311 -21.44 1.38 8.60
C GLY A 311 -21.21 1.78 7.14
N THR A 312 -21.89 1.13 6.21
CA THR A 312 -21.82 1.40 4.77
C THR A 312 -23.21 1.66 4.19
N PHE A 313 -23.29 2.57 3.24
CA PHE A 313 -24.49 2.87 2.46
C PHE A 313 -24.10 2.98 0.99
N SER A 314 -24.94 2.42 0.11
CA SER A 314 -24.84 2.64 -1.33
C SER A 314 -26.22 2.73 -1.95
N PHE A 315 -26.37 3.69 -2.85
CA PHE A 315 -27.53 3.91 -3.71
C PHE A 315 -27.07 3.81 -5.16
N SER A 316 -27.85 3.16 -6.01
CA SER A 316 -27.70 3.27 -7.46
C SER A 316 -29.05 3.37 -8.14
N HIS A 317 -29.19 4.34 -9.04
CA HIS A 317 -30.28 4.40 -10.01
C HIS A 317 -29.71 4.17 -11.41
N VAL A 318 -30.43 3.40 -12.22
CA VAL A 318 -30.07 3.09 -13.61
C VAL A 318 -31.31 3.26 -14.48
N ASN A 319 -31.15 3.89 -15.65
CA ASN A 319 -32.19 4.03 -16.67
C ASN A 319 -31.62 3.57 -18.01
N VAL A 320 -32.28 2.63 -18.67
CA VAL A 320 -31.77 1.94 -19.86
C VAL A 320 -32.28 2.58 -21.13
N ASP A 321 -31.38 3.17 -21.91
CA ASP A 321 -31.67 3.59 -23.27
C ASP A 321 -31.03 2.62 -24.27
N LEU A 322 -31.88 1.84 -24.93
CA LEU A 322 -31.49 0.84 -25.94
C LEU A 322 -31.25 1.43 -27.34
N ASP A 323 -31.51 2.71 -27.58
CA ASP A 323 -31.35 3.40 -28.88
C ASP A 323 -32.09 2.71 -30.06
N THR A 324 -33.18 1.98 -29.78
CA THR A 324 -33.95 1.24 -30.78
C THR A 324 -35.47 1.35 -30.61
N GLY A 325 -36.15 1.87 -31.65
CA GLY A 325 -37.59 1.67 -31.88
C GLY A 325 -38.51 2.26 -30.79
N PRO A 326 -39.77 1.75 -30.66
CA PRO A 326 -40.61 2.08 -29.50
C PRO A 326 -39.96 1.46 -28.26
N GLN A 327 -39.22 2.29 -27.52
CA GLN A 327 -38.39 1.90 -26.39
C GLN A 327 -39.24 1.21 -25.31
N GLN A 328 -38.68 0.16 -24.70
CA GLN A 328 -39.11 -0.23 -23.37
C GLN A 328 -38.34 0.63 -22.38
N ASP A 329 -39.05 1.46 -21.61
CA ASP A 329 -38.42 2.20 -20.52
C ASP A 329 -38.15 1.21 -19.38
N ILE A 330 -36.88 1.11 -18.98
CA ILE A 330 -36.42 0.18 -17.95
C ILE A 330 -35.66 1.01 -16.92
N ASP A 331 -36.31 1.22 -15.78
CA ASP A 331 -35.82 2.04 -14.67
C ASP A 331 -35.70 1.22 -13.39
N GLY A 332 -34.84 1.62 -12.47
CA GLY A 332 -34.64 0.86 -11.25
C GLY A 332 -33.58 1.41 -10.32
N PHE A 333 -33.74 0.99 -9.08
CA PHE A 333 -33.13 1.59 -7.91
C PHE A 333 -32.63 0.47 -6.99
N ALA A 334 -31.36 0.54 -6.60
CA ALA A 334 -30.82 -0.29 -5.53
C ALA A 334 -30.46 0.57 -4.32
N TYR A 335 -30.87 0.12 -3.14
CA TYR A 335 -30.48 0.67 -1.85
C TYR A 335 -29.81 -0.45 -1.07
N ASN A 336 -28.62 -0.22 -0.54
CA ASN A 336 -27.88 -1.19 0.25
C ASN A 336 -27.29 -0.54 1.49
N TYR A 337 -27.55 -1.14 2.64
CA TYR A 337 -27.11 -0.72 3.97
C TYR A 337 -26.30 -1.86 4.58
N GLY A 338 -25.12 -1.58 5.13
CA GLY A 338 -24.24 -2.58 5.71
C GLY A 338 -23.68 -2.16 7.06
N LEU A 339 -23.43 -3.16 7.92
CA LEU A 339 -22.66 -3.05 9.15
C LEU A 339 -21.49 -4.03 9.06
N VAL A 340 -20.30 -3.59 9.44
CA VAL A 340 -19.05 -4.33 9.25
C VAL A 340 -18.21 -4.26 10.51
N LEU A 341 -17.80 -5.42 11.03
CA LEU A 341 -16.79 -5.56 12.07
C LEU A 341 -15.49 -6.05 11.43
N SER A 342 -14.39 -5.34 11.65
CA SER A 342 -13.06 -5.64 11.09
C SER A 342 -12.04 -5.80 12.22
N GLN A 343 -11.29 -6.91 12.21
CA GLN A 343 -10.28 -7.26 13.20
C GLN A 343 -8.93 -7.57 12.53
N PRO A 344 -7.88 -6.75 12.76
CA PRO A 344 -6.52 -7.15 12.46
C PRO A 344 -6.14 -8.41 13.24
N LEU A 345 -5.67 -9.44 12.54
CA LEU A 345 -5.13 -10.67 13.14
C LEU A 345 -3.62 -10.56 13.41
N MET A 346 -2.98 -9.52 12.85
CA MET A 346 -1.57 -9.16 13.07
C MET A 346 -1.48 -7.66 13.40
N LYS A 347 -0.55 -7.28 14.29
CA LYS A 347 -0.35 -5.89 14.76
C LYS A 347 -0.11 -4.92 13.58
N ASP A 348 0.72 -5.31 12.63
CA ASP A 348 1.04 -4.59 11.38
C ASP A 348 -0.13 -4.49 10.37
N ARG A 349 -1.28 -5.11 10.68
CA ARG A 349 -2.46 -5.21 9.81
C ARG A 349 -2.21 -5.94 8.47
N THR A 350 -1.12 -6.71 8.34
CA THR A 350 -0.86 -7.55 7.16
C THR A 350 -1.97 -8.58 6.93
N LEU A 351 -2.60 -9.07 8.01
CA LEU A 351 -3.74 -9.99 7.96
C LEU A 351 -4.93 -9.41 8.73
N VAL A 352 -6.10 -9.30 8.09
CA VAL A 352 -7.33 -8.72 8.66
C VAL A 352 -8.53 -9.60 8.33
N ALA A 353 -9.28 -10.02 9.35
CA ALA A 353 -10.57 -10.68 9.18
C ALA A 353 -11.73 -9.67 9.31
N ASP A 354 -12.78 -9.84 8.52
CA ASP A 354 -14.00 -9.04 8.59
C ASP A 354 -15.28 -9.90 8.61
N ALA A 355 -16.29 -9.40 9.30
CA ALA A 355 -17.65 -9.94 9.31
C ALA A 355 -18.62 -8.80 9.02
N GLY A 356 -19.46 -8.96 8.00
CA GLY A 356 -20.41 -7.96 7.54
C GLY A 356 -21.83 -8.49 7.48
N PHE A 357 -22.80 -7.64 7.75
CA PHE A 357 -24.23 -7.87 7.48
C PHE A 357 -24.73 -6.77 6.57
N ASN A 358 -25.36 -7.12 5.44
CA ASN A 358 -25.96 -6.14 4.52
C ASN A 358 -27.43 -6.43 4.29
N MET A 359 -28.23 -5.37 4.17
CA MET A 359 -29.60 -5.39 3.69
C MET A 359 -29.68 -4.57 2.40
N ARG A 360 -30.14 -5.22 1.33
CA ARG A 360 -30.25 -4.63 0.00
C ARG A 360 -31.66 -4.80 -0.54
N ARG A 361 -32.20 -3.72 -1.12
CA ARG A 361 -33.44 -3.71 -1.90
C ARG A 361 -33.10 -3.28 -3.31
N VAL A 362 -33.49 -4.08 -4.30
CA VAL A 362 -33.44 -3.73 -5.72
C VAL A 362 -34.87 -3.66 -6.24
N ILE A 363 -35.24 -2.51 -6.80
CA ILE A 363 -36.52 -2.29 -7.48
C ILE A 363 -36.20 -2.12 -8.95
N SER A 364 -36.90 -2.83 -9.82
CA SER A 364 -36.80 -2.67 -11.28
C SER A 364 -38.19 -2.59 -11.88
N THR A 365 -38.35 -1.69 -12.84
CA THR A 365 -39.63 -1.35 -13.46
C THR A 365 -39.48 -1.40 -14.97
N ILE A 366 -40.44 -2.03 -15.66
CA ILE A 366 -40.52 -2.06 -17.12
C ILE A 366 -41.81 -1.37 -17.56
N ASN A 367 -41.68 -0.31 -18.34
CA ASN A 367 -42.76 0.52 -18.89
C ASN A 367 -43.78 0.99 -17.83
N ASP A 368 -43.34 1.36 -16.63
CA ASP A 368 -44.17 1.73 -15.46
C ASP A 368 -45.23 0.72 -15.01
N ASN A 369 -45.29 -0.47 -15.62
CA ASN A 369 -46.39 -1.43 -15.45
C ASN A 369 -45.95 -2.75 -14.80
N THR A 370 -44.67 -3.13 -14.92
CA THR A 370 -44.13 -4.35 -14.29
C THR A 370 -43.05 -3.97 -13.32
N THR A 371 -43.32 -4.06 -12.01
CA THR A 371 -42.31 -3.85 -10.95
C THR A 371 -41.87 -5.18 -10.37
N ASN A 372 -40.57 -5.43 -10.37
CA ASN A 372 -39.92 -6.55 -9.68
C ASN A 372 -39.10 -6.00 -8.50
N ILE A 373 -39.21 -6.64 -7.33
CA ILE A 373 -38.54 -6.23 -6.08
C ILE A 373 -37.77 -7.43 -5.52
N ASP A 374 -36.45 -7.31 -5.49
CA ASP A 374 -35.55 -8.24 -4.83
C ASP A 374 -35.08 -7.64 -3.50
N ASP A 375 -35.48 -8.27 -2.39
CA ASP A 375 -35.00 -7.96 -1.05
C ASP A 375 -33.98 -9.03 -0.65
N ILE A 376 -32.76 -8.62 -0.34
CA ILE A 376 -31.60 -9.50 -0.13
C ILE A 376 -30.92 -9.12 1.19
N ALA A 377 -30.91 -10.04 2.14
CA ALA A 377 -30.04 -9.98 3.31
C ALA A 377 -28.78 -10.80 3.00
N THR A 378 -27.60 -10.34 3.44
CA THR A 378 -26.35 -11.12 3.34
C THR A 378 -25.53 -11.05 4.62
N LEU A 379 -24.92 -12.18 4.97
CA LEU A 379 -23.80 -12.27 5.88
C LEU A 379 -22.54 -12.51 5.06
N VAL A 380 -21.51 -11.69 5.26
CA VAL A 380 -20.22 -11.78 4.59
C VAL A 380 -19.16 -12.05 5.64
N PHE A 381 -18.31 -13.05 5.40
CA PHE A 381 -17.11 -13.29 6.21
C PHE A 381 -15.90 -13.27 5.29
N GLY A 382 -14.97 -12.36 5.56
CA GLY A 382 -13.78 -12.09 4.75
C GLY A 382 -12.49 -12.26 5.52
N ILE A 383 -11.43 -12.61 4.80
CA ILE A 383 -10.04 -12.49 5.25
C ILE A 383 -9.21 -11.82 4.17
N ASN A 384 -8.39 -10.85 4.58
CA ASN A 384 -7.60 -9.99 3.73
C ASN A 384 -6.13 -10.13 4.13
N LEU A 385 -5.27 -10.33 3.13
CA LEU A 385 -3.83 -10.29 3.22
C LEU A 385 -3.33 -9.09 2.41
N ASP A 386 -2.53 -8.21 3.02
CA ASP A 386 -1.84 -7.13 2.34
C ASP A 386 -0.37 -7.14 2.77
N LYS A 387 0.46 -7.86 2.01
CA LYS A 387 1.85 -8.13 2.38
C LYS A 387 2.81 -7.50 1.39
N VAL A 388 3.75 -6.70 1.89
CA VAL A 388 4.92 -6.22 1.14
C VAL A 388 6.09 -7.20 1.38
N ASP A 389 6.87 -7.47 0.34
CA ASP A 389 8.11 -8.25 0.41
C ASP A 389 9.19 -7.69 -0.52
N ARG A 390 10.40 -8.22 -0.44
CA ARG A 390 11.56 -7.76 -1.23
C ARG A 390 11.33 -7.76 -2.75
N TYR A 391 10.39 -8.56 -3.25
CA TYR A 391 10.06 -8.66 -4.66
C TYR A 391 8.80 -7.89 -5.05
N GLY A 392 8.05 -7.28 -4.12
CA GLY A 392 6.87 -6.48 -4.44
C GLY A 392 5.78 -6.53 -3.38
N ARG A 393 4.53 -6.70 -3.80
CA ARG A 393 3.35 -6.65 -2.91
C ARG A 393 2.29 -7.65 -3.35
N THR A 394 1.72 -8.37 -2.39
CA THR A 394 0.57 -9.26 -2.57
C THR A 394 -0.61 -8.68 -1.81
N PHE A 395 -1.69 -8.38 -2.52
CA PHE A 395 -3.01 -8.24 -1.92
C PHE A 395 -3.82 -9.50 -2.24
N ALA A 396 -4.45 -10.09 -1.24
CA ALA A 396 -5.41 -11.17 -1.46
C ALA A 396 -6.61 -11.02 -0.53
N ARG A 397 -7.82 -11.28 -1.03
CA ARG A 397 -9.04 -11.37 -0.25
C ARG A 397 -9.74 -12.68 -0.57
N ALA A 398 -10.09 -13.44 0.45
CA ALA A 398 -11.01 -14.58 0.32
C ALA A 398 -12.24 -14.29 1.17
N GLN A 399 -13.43 -14.54 0.65
CA GLN A 399 -14.67 -14.31 1.40
C GLN A 399 -15.75 -15.33 1.06
N THR A 400 -16.62 -15.57 2.02
CA THR A 400 -17.87 -16.31 1.87
C THR A 400 -19.05 -15.38 2.11
N THR A 401 -20.12 -15.57 1.35
CA THR A 401 -21.38 -14.82 1.48
C THR A 401 -22.53 -15.81 1.61
N VAL A 402 -23.32 -15.67 2.67
CA VAL A 402 -24.56 -16.41 2.91
C VAL A 402 -25.71 -15.43 2.77
N GLY A 403 -26.68 -15.71 1.90
CA GLY A 403 -27.95 -14.99 1.82
C GLY A 403 -29.04 -15.75 2.56
N PRO A 404 -29.40 -15.37 3.82
CA PRO A 404 -30.57 -15.91 4.50
C PRO A 404 -31.86 -15.18 4.10
N ASP A 405 -33.01 -15.76 4.42
CA ASP A 405 -34.37 -15.18 4.31
C ASP A 405 -34.72 -14.19 5.45
N TRP A 406 -33.71 -13.68 6.14
CA TRP A 406 -33.90 -12.81 7.31
C TRP A 406 -34.46 -11.44 6.92
N PHE A 407 -35.23 -10.83 7.83
CA PHE A 407 -35.78 -9.48 7.68
C PHE A 407 -36.65 -9.25 6.42
N GLY A 408 -37.24 -10.32 5.87
CA GLY A 408 -38.07 -10.27 4.67
C GLY A 408 -37.33 -10.45 3.35
N ALA A 409 -36.05 -10.86 3.39
CA ALA A 409 -35.30 -11.19 2.19
C ALA A 409 -35.94 -12.37 1.42
N ASN A 410 -36.05 -12.24 0.10
CA ASN A 410 -36.71 -13.19 -0.80
C ASN A 410 -35.73 -13.98 -1.69
N ARG A 411 -34.41 -13.79 -1.51
CA ARG A 411 -33.35 -14.53 -2.22
C ARG A 411 -32.42 -15.24 -1.23
N GLN A 412 -32.40 -16.56 -1.29
CA GLN A 412 -31.46 -17.40 -0.54
C GLN A 412 -30.37 -17.94 -1.47
N PHE A 413 -29.12 -17.93 -1.02
CA PHE A 413 -27.96 -18.48 -1.74
C PHE A 413 -26.73 -18.59 -0.83
N TRP A 414 -25.75 -19.38 -1.23
CA TRP A 414 -24.38 -19.31 -0.74
C TRP A 414 -23.40 -19.07 -1.90
N LYS A 415 -22.40 -18.23 -1.68
CA LYS A 415 -21.26 -18.09 -2.61
C LYS A 415 -19.95 -17.88 -1.89
N ALA A 416 -18.86 -18.30 -2.52
CA ALA A 416 -17.50 -17.91 -2.14
C ALA A 416 -16.85 -17.13 -3.27
N SER A 417 -16.03 -16.14 -2.93
CA SER A 417 -15.25 -15.38 -3.90
C SER A 417 -13.85 -15.09 -3.39
N GLY A 418 -12.92 -14.95 -4.34
CA GLY A 418 -11.51 -14.69 -4.08
C GLY A 418 -10.93 -13.66 -5.05
N VAL A 419 -10.00 -12.86 -4.56
CA VAL A 419 -9.18 -11.91 -5.32
C VAL A 419 -7.74 -12.09 -4.91
N VAL A 420 -6.82 -12.15 -5.88
CA VAL A 420 -5.37 -12.12 -5.67
C VAL A 420 -4.75 -11.14 -6.66
N ASN A 421 -4.09 -10.11 -6.17
CA ASN A 421 -3.30 -9.17 -6.94
C ASN A 421 -1.84 -9.25 -6.47
N ARG A 422 -0.93 -9.63 -7.36
CA ARG A 422 0.51 -9.72 -7.09
C ARG A 422 1.26 -8.77 -8.00
N LEU A 423 1.87 -7.73 -7.42
CA LEU A 423 2.87 -6.91 -8.09
C LEU A 423 4.25 -7.49 -7.80
N ILE A 424 5.02 -7.72 -8.85
CA ILE A 424 6.42 -8.17 -8.84
C ILE A 424 7.27 -7.06 -9.45
N ARG A 425 8.28 -6.60 -8.71
CA ARG A 425 9.30 -5.67 -9.17
C ARG A 425 10.37 -6.46 -9.93
N LEU A 426 10.60 -6.08 -11.18
CA LEU A 426 11.62 -6.66 -12.05
C LEU A 426 12.78 -5.66 -12.25
N PRO A 427 13.97 -6.11 -12.68
CA PRO A 427 15.10 -5.22 -12.95
C PRO A 427 14.77 -4.10 -13.95
N LYS A 428 15.58 -3.03 -13.94
CA LYS A 428 15.46 -1.88 -14.87
C LYS A 428 14.08 -1.19 -14.86
N SER A 429 13.49 -1.02 -13.67
CA SER A 429 12.19 -0.35 -13.45
C SER A 429 10.99 -1.02 -14.16
N ASN A 430 11.05 -2.33 -14.38
CA ASN A 430 9.95 -3.11 -14.90
C ASN A 430 9.06 -3.63 -13.76
N TYR A 431 7.77 -3.85 -14.03
CA TYR A 431 6.83 -4.43 -13.09
C TYR A 431 5.95 -5.47 -13.77
N LEU A 432 5.75 -6.62 -13.15
CA LEU A 432 4.79 -7.62 -13.58
C LEU A 432 3.64 -7.67 -12.57
N ILE A 433 2.41 -7.53 -13.05
CA ILE A 433 1.21 -7.49 -12.24
C ILE A 433 0.34 -8.67 -12.66
N PHE A 434 0.18 -9.63 -11.76
CA PHE A 434 -0.77 -10.72 -11.89
C PHE A 434 -2.04 -10.39 -11.12
N ARG A 435 -3.20 -10.62 -11.73
CA ARG A 435 -4.53 -10.42 -11.15
C ARG A 435 -5.33 -11.69 -11.36
N ALA A 436 -5.95 -12.21 -10.31
CA ALA A 436 -6.87 -13.32 -10.37
C ALA A 436 -8.10 -12.99 -9.52
N THR A 437 -9.29 -13.19 -10.08
CA THR A 437 -10.56 -13.04 -9.37
C THR A 437 -11.41 -14.28 -9.67
N GLY A 438 -12.19 -14.76 -8.71
CA GLY A 438 -13.15 -15.83 -8.94
C GLY A 438 -14.35 -15.78 -8.01
N GLN A 439 -15.46 -16.35 -8.48
CA GLN A 439 -16.68 -16.58 -7.70
C GLN A 439 -17.23 -17.98 -8.01
N ILE A 440 -17.67 -18.68 -6.97
CA ILE A 440 -18.37 -19.96 -7.05
C ILE A 440 -19.65 -19.91 -6.21
N SER A 441 -20.70 -20.55 -6.70
CA SER A 441 -22.01 -20.70 -6.06
C SER A 441 -22.64 -22.01 -6.55
N PRO A 442 -23.11 -22.93 -5.68
CA PRO A 442 -23.93 -24.06 -6.10
C PRO A 442 -25.33 -23.61 -6.52
N ASP A 443 -25.77 -22.44 -6.04
CA ASP A 443 -27.10 -21.89 -6.24
C ASP A 443 -27.15 -20.93 -7.44
N ALA A 444 -28.32 -20.84 -8.07
CA ALA A 444 -28.62 -19.77 -9.02
C ALA A 444 -28.73 -18.44 -8.26
N LEU A 445 -27.87 -17.49 -8.57
CA LEU A 445 -27.77 -16.22 -7.85
C LEU A 445 -28.79 -15.21 -8.39
N PRO A 446 -29.34 -14.32 -7.54
CA PRO A 446 -30.03 -13.15 -8.06
C PRO A 446 -29.05 -12.32 -8.91
N PRO A 447 -29.49 -11.66 -10.00
CA PRO A 447 -28.58 -10.98 -10.94
C PRO A 447 -27.58 -10.07 -10.24
N ALA A 448 -28.05 -9.29 -9.26
CA ALA A 448 -27.25 -8.37 -8.46
C ALA A 448 -26.17 -9.04 -7.57
N GLU A 449 -26.01 -10.37 -7.58
CA GLU A 449 -24.94 -11.14 -6.94
C GLU A 449 -24.07 -11.94 -7.94
N GLN A 450 -24.43 -11.96 -9.22
CA GLN A 450 -23.73 -12.71 -10.25
C GLN A 450 -22.36 -12.11 -10.61
N TYR A 451 -21.46 -13.00 -11.03
CA TYR A 451 -20.12 -12.67 -11.48
C TYR A 451 -20.16 -12.10 -12.90
N GLN A 452 -19.26 -11.15 -13.20
CA GLN A 452 -19.26 -10.40 -14.46
C GLN A 452 -17.86 -10.41 -15.11
N VAL A 453 -17.82 -10.53 -16.43
CA VAL A 453 -16.58 -10.63 -17.23
C VAL A 453 -16.69 -9.80 -18.51
N GLY A 454 -15.60 -9.10 -18.86
CA GLY A 454 -15.53 -8.11 -19.94
C GLY A 454 -15.37 -6.70 -19.37
N GLY A 455 -14.43 -5.92 -19.91
CA GLY A 455 -14.13 -4.56 -19.44
C GLY A 455 -12.68 -4.32 -18.98
N ALA A 456 -12.34 -3.07 -18.63
CA ALA A 456 -10.99 -2.63 -18.26
C ALA A 456 -10.38 -3.37 -17.06
N PHE A 457 -11.23 -3.79 -16.13
CA PHE A 457 -10.83 -4.42 -14.87
C PHE A 457 -11.10 -5.93 -14.82
N SER A 458 -11.48 -6.54 -15.95
CA SER A 458 -11.71 -7.98 -16.06
C SER A 458 -11.01 -8.56 -17.29
N VAL A 459 -11.59 -8.43 -18.49
CA VAL A 459 -10.99 -8.83 -19.77
C VAL A 459 -11.08 -7.67 -20.75
N ARG A 460 -9.95 -7.00 -20.96
CA ARG A 460 -9.84 -5.84 -21.85
C ARG A 460 -10.07 -6.23 -23.31
N GLY A 461 -10.64 -5.32 -24.09
CA GLY A 461 -11.06 -5.58 -25.48
C GLY A 461 -12.55 -5.95 -25.63
N PHE A 462 -13.29 -6.11 -24.52
CA PHE A 462 -14.74 -6.36 -24.52
C PHE A 462 -15.51 -5.26 -23.75
N THR A 463 -16.83 -5.20 -23.95
CA THR A 463 -17.71 -4.30 -23.17
C THR A 463 -17.70 -4.67 -21.69
N GLU A 464 -17.82 -3.66 -20.83
CA GLU A 464 -18.03 -3.81 -19.38
C GLU A 464 -19.20 -4.75 -19.06
N GLY A 465 -18.91 -5.88 -18.42
CA GLY A 465 -19.89 -6.87 -17.99
C GLY A 465 -20.58 -7.63 -19.14
N LEU A 466 -19.90 -7.82 -20.29
CA LEU A 466 -20.41 -8.54 -21.45
C LEU A 466 -20.95 -9.94 -21.12
N LEU A 467 -20.26 -10.68 -20.24
CA LEU A 467 -20.74 -11.97 -19.73
C LEU A 467 -21.14 -11.84 -18.26
N VAL A 468 -22.19 -12.56 -17.89
CA VAL A 468 -22.70 -12.69 -16.53
C VAL A 468 -22.93 -14.17 -16.22
N GLY A 469 -22.69 -14.60 -14.97
CA GLY A 469 -22.97 -15.96 -14.53
C GLY A 469 -22.89 -16.13 -13.01
N ASP A 470 -23.48 -17.18 -12.48
CA ASP A 470 -23.47 -17.48 -11.04
C ASP A 470 -22.05 -17.81 -10.55
N ARG A 471 -21.27 -18.45 -11.43
CA ARG A 471 -19.86 -18.80 -11.24
C ARG A 471 -19.02 -18.12 -12.33
N GLY A 472 -17.77 -17.84 -12.02
CA GLY A 472 -16.81 -17.38 -13.01
C GLY A 472 -15.44 -17.07 -12.44
N TYR A 473 -14.48 -16.81 -13.32
CA TYR A 473 -13.17 -16.32 -12.95
C TYR A 473 -12.60 -15.38 -14.01
N THR A 474 -11.64 -14.55 -13.60
CA THR A 474 -10.77 -13.77 -14.48
C THR A 474 -9.32 -13.95 -14.05
N LEU A 475 -8.43 -13.99 -15.04
CA LEU A 475 -6.98 -13.98 -14.87
C LEU A 475 -6.42 -12.87 -15.77
N GLY A 476 -5.51 -12.06 -15.25
CA GLY A 476 -4.88 -10.98 -16.01
C GLY A 476 -3.40 -10.88 -15.69
N LEU A 477 -2.58 -10.71 -16.72
CA LEU A 477 -1.16 -10.45 -16.62
C LEU A 477 -0.86 -9.12 -17.30
N GLU A 478 -0.26 -8.17 -16.59
CA GLU A 478 0.16 -6.87 -17.11
C GLU A 478 1.66 -6.67 -16.82
N HIS A 479 2.47 -6.49 -17.87
CA HIS A 479 3.87 -6.09 -17.77
C HIS A 479 3.99 -4.60 -18.07
N ARG A 480 4.42 -3.83 -17.06
CA ARG A 480 4.77 -2.41 -17.18
C ARG A 480 6.27 -2.24 -17.38
N TRP A 481 6.62 -1.32 -18.27
CA TRP A 481 7.99 -1.04 -18.68
C TRP A 481 8.21 0.47 -18.85
N PRO A 482 9.41 0.99 -18.53
CA PRO A 482 9.75 2.38 -18.79
C PRO A 482 9.82 2.61 -20.31
N ILE A 483 9.28 3.72 -20.80
CA ILE A 483 9.27 4.01 -22.25
C ILE A 483 10.71 4.26 -22.73
N PRO A 484 11.27 3.44 -23.66
CA PRO A 484 12.62 3.63 -24.17
C PRO A 484 12.78 5.00 -24.84
N GLY A 485 13.94 5.63 -24.70
CA GLY A 485 14.21 6.95 -25.26
C GLY A 485 13.60 8.13 -24.48
N LEU A 486 12.49 7.95 -23.76
CA LEU A 486 11.76 9.04 -23.10
C LEU A 486 12.62 9.82 -22.10
N ARG A 487 13.56 9.16 -21.41
CA ARG A 487 14.51 9.80 -20.49
C ARG A 487 15.46 10.81 -21.16
N TYR A 488 15.76 10.64 -22.44
CA TYR A 488 16.62 11.57 -23.18
C TYR A 488 15.84 12.72 -23.81
N VAL A 489 14.56 12.51 -24.16
CA VAL A 489 13.71 13.52 -24.82
C VAL A 489 12.93 14.37 -23.81
N CYS A 490 12.37 13.75 -22.78
CA CYS A 490 11.62 14.41 -21.71
C CYS A 490 11.98 13.79 -20.34
N PRO A 491 13.13 14.15 -19.74
CA PRO A 491 13.59 13.57 -18.47
C PRO A 491 12.53 13.60 -17.36
N TRP A 492 11.74 14.68 -17.28
CA TRP A 492 10.68 14.85 -16.29
C TRP A 492 9.50 13.88 -16.44
N MET A 493 9.29 13.29 -17.63
CA MET A 493 8.24 12.29 -17.87
C MET A 493 8.72 10.85 -17.68
N ALA A 494 10.03 10.62 -17.67
CA ALA A 494 10.62 9.28 -17.78
C ALA A 494 10.20 8.30 -16.68
N ASP A 495 10.16 8.77 -15.43
CA ASP A 495 9.72 7.99 -14.27
C ASP A 495 8.21 8.16 -13.98
N ARG A 496 7.52 9.00 -14.75
CA ARG A 496 6.09 9.36 -14.60
C ARG A 496 5.19 8.68 -15.63
N VAL A 497 5.74 8.17 -16.73
CA VAL A 497 4.98 7.50 -17.79
C VAL A 497 5.58 6.13 -18.08
N GLN A 498 4.73 5.11 -18.04
CA GLN A 498 5.10 3.72 -18.30
C GLN A 498 4.27 3.18 -19.46
N GLY A 499 4.91 2.41 -20.34
CA GLY A 499 4.21 1.51 -21.25
C GLY A 499 3.68 0.30 -20.47
N ALA A 500 2.58 -0.27 -20.95
CA ALA A 500 2.01 -1.51 -20.46
C ALA A 500 1.75 -2.46 -21.63
N THR A 501 1.97 -3.74 -21.41
CA THR A 501 1.49 -4.84 -22.27
C THR A 501 0.64 -5.76 -21.39
N PHE A 502 -0.44 -6.32 -21.92
CA PHE A 502 -1.31 -7.16 -21.11
C PHE A 502 -1.97 -8.31 -21.88
N PHE A 503 -2.35 -9.32 -21.11
CA PHE A 503 -3.13 -10.46 -21.56
C PHE A 503 -4.09 -10.89 -20.44
N ASP A 504 -5.39 -10.90 -20.73
CA ASP A 504 -6.47 -11.22 -19.82
C ASP A 504 -7.33 -12.38 -20.36
N PHE A 505 -7.88 -13.18 -19.46
CA PHE A 505 -8.79 -14.28 -19.69
C PHE A 505 -9.95 -14.19 -18.72
N GLY A 506 -11.14 -14.63 -19.11
CA GLY A 506 -12.22 -14.80 -18.15
C GLY A 506 -13.36 -15.66 -18.69
N GLN A 507 -13.97 -16.43 -17.79
CA GLN A 507 -15.04 -17.37 -18.12
C GLN A 507 -16.16 -17.27 -17.10
N THR A 508 -17.39 -17.38 -17.57
CA THR A 508 -18.59 -17.50 -16.72
C THR A 508 -19.30 -18.83 -16.96
N TRP A 509 -20.08 -19.22 -15.94
CA TRP A 509 -21.09 -20.26 -16.02
C TRP A 509 -22.40 -19.73 -15.42
N LEU A 510 -23.49 -19.86 -16.17
CA LEU A 510 -24.84 -19.49 -15.74
C LEU A 510 -25.69 -20.77 -15.70
N ASP A 511 -26.32 -21.04 -14.56
CA ASP A 511 -27.20 -22.20 -14.40
C ASP A 511 -28.64 -21.84 -14.83
N ASP A 512 -29.06 -22.29 -16.01
CA ASP A 512 -30.37 -22.01 -16.63
C ASP A 512 -31.55 -22.80 -16.00
N SER A 513 -31.54 -22.92 -14.67
CA SER A 513 -32.51 -23.71 -13.89
C SER A 513 -33.94 -23.14 -13.95
N GLN A 514 -34.10 -21.88 -14.37
CA GLN A 514 -35.39 -21.23 -14.61
C GLN A 514 -36.14 -21.82 -15.83
N ALA A 515 -35.46 -22.54 -16.73
CA ALA A 515 -36.05 -23.10 -17.95
C ALA A 515 -36.75 -24.47 -17.77
N GLY A 516 -36.79 -25.03 -16.54
CA GLY A 516 -37.47 -26.30 -16.27
C GLY A 516 -36.84 -27.54 -16.94
N ARG A 517 -35.63 -27.40 -17.47
CA ARG A 517 -34.78 -28.49 -17.96
C ARG A 517 -33.61 -28.65 -17.00
N ILE A 518 -33.16 -29.89 -16.80
CA ILE A 518 -31.89 -30.18 -16.09
C ILE A 518 -30.79 -29.46 -16.88
N SER A 519 -30.12 -28.49 -16.25
CA SER A 519 -29.40 -27.42 -16.97
C SER A 519 -27.99 -27.82 -17.39
N ASP A 520 -27.73 -27.77 -18.70
CA ASP A 520 -26.38 -27.62 -19.21
C ASP A 520 -25.94 -26.16 -18.96
N ALA A 521 -25.08 -25.92 -17.97
CA ALA A 521 -24.58 -24.59 -17.68
C ALA A 521 -23.87 -23.99 -18.90
N SER A 522 -24.36 -22.85 -19.39
CA SER A 522 -23.77 -22.19 -20.57
C SER A 522 -22.36 -21.71 -20.24
N ARG A 523 -21.42 -21.94 -21.16
CA ARG A 523 -19.99 -21.65 -20.96
C ARG A 523 -19.51 -20.69 -22.04
N THR A 524 -19.04 -19.52 -21.65
CA THR A 524 -18.48 -18.54 -22.58
C THR A 524 -17.14 -18.04 -22.06
N LEU A 525 -16.14 -17.97 -22.94
CA LEU A 525 -14.78 -17.57 -22.63
C LEU A 525 -14.47 -16.26 -23.37
N LEU A 526 -13.95 -15.27 -22.64
CA LEU A 526 -13.31 -14.09 -23.19
C LEU A 526 -11.80 -14.22 -23.07
N MET A 527 -11.07 -13.85 -24.12
CA MET A 527 -9.62 -13.73 -24.15
C MET A 527 -9.26 -12.39 -24.79
N GLY A 528 -8.46 -11.58 -24.13
CA GLY A 528 -8.11 -10.22 -24.59
C GLY A 528 -6.64 -9.91 -24.38
N ALA A 529 -6.00 -9.28 -25.37
CA ALA A 529 -4.62 -8.81 -25.25
C ALA A 529 -4.52 -7.33 -25.60
N GLY A 530 -3.43 -6.67 -25.21
CA GLY A 530 -3.24 -5.30 -25.67
C GLY A 530 -2.06 -4.54 -25.11
N LEU A 531 -2.07 -3.24 -25.44
CA LEU A 531 -1.04 -2.27 -25.11
C LEU A 531 -1.68 -1.11 -24.35
N GLY A 532 -0.94 -0.51 -23.44
CA GLY A 532 -1.41 0.59 -22.64
C GLY A 532 -0.34 1.59 -22.26
N VAL A 533 -0.79 2.70 -21.69
CA VAL A 533 0.02 3.73 -21.07
C VAL A 533 -0.51 3.96 -19.66
N ARG A 534 0.39 4.14 -18.70
CA ARG A 534 0.12 4.59 -17.34
C ARG A 534 0.85 5.91 -17.14
N ALA A 535 0.18 6.93 -16.63
CA ALA A 535 0.76 8.25 -16.43
C ALA A 535 0.44 8.79 -15.03
N GLN A 536 1.47 9.18 -14.29
CA GLN A 536 1.38 9.88 -13.00
C GLN A 536 2.04 11.25 -13.18
N LEU A 537 1.33 12.16 -13.85
CA LEU A 537 1.86 13.44 -14.34
C LEU A 537 2.28 14.36 -13.19
N THR A 538 1.55 14.33 -12.08
CA THR A 538 1.91 15.01 -10.82
C THR A 538 1.61 14.11 -9.62
N ARG A 539 1.95 14.53 -8.40
CA ARG A 539 1.47 13.88 -7.16
C ARG A 539 -0.05 13.86 -7.02
N LEU A 540 -0.74 14.68 -7.82
CA LEU A 540 -2.18 14.90 -7.75
C LEU A 540 -2.93 14.29 -8.95
N LEU A 541 -2.32 14.22 -10.14
CA LEU A 541 -2.97 13.81 -11.38
C LEU A 541 -2.37 12.52 -11.94
N GLU A 542 -3.22 11.50 -12.06
CA GLU A 542 -2.88 10.19 -12.63
C GLU A 542 -3.93 9.76 -13.68
N GLY A 543 -3.54 8.82 -14.55
CA GLY A 543 -4.45 8.26 -15.54
C GLY A 543 -3.86 7.10 -16.33
N PHE A 544 -4.71 6.49 -17.15
CA PHE A 544 -4.35 5.37 -18.01
C PHE A 544 -5.12 5.43 -19.33
N ILE A 545 -4.54 4.82 -20.37
CA ILE A 545 -5.18 4.48 -21.63
C ILE A 545 -4.75 3.05 -21.98
N ASP A 546 -5.70 2.17 -22.31
CA ASP A 546 -5.49 0.79 -22.75
C ASP A 546 -6.17 0.56 -24.10
N PHE A 547 -5.43 0.05 -25.07
CA PHE A 547 -5.92 -0.45 -26.35
C PHE A 547 -6.00 -1.97 -26.26
N GLY A 548 -7.20 -2.51 -26.09
CA GLY A 548 -7.47 -3.94 -25.97
C GLY A 548 -8.08 -4.52 -27.24
N TRP A 549 -7.62 -5.72 -27.62
CA TRP A 549 -8.16 -6.53 -28.71
C TRP A 549 -8.79 -7.79 -28.12
N GLY A 550 -10.09 -8.00 -28.38
CA GLY A 550 -10.75 -9.28 -28.12
C GLY A 550 -10.30 -10.34 -29.12
N ILE A 551 -9.74 -11.45 -28.62
CA ILE A 551 -9.16 -12.55 -29.41
C ILE A 551 -10.18 -13.68 -29.61
N SER A 552 -11.00 -13.98 -28.61
CA SER A 552 -12.04 -15.01 -28.66
C SER A 552 -13.26 -14.53 -29.46
N ASP A 553 -13.64 -15.25 -30.53
CA ASP A 553 -14.87 -15.01 -31.27
C ASP A 553 -16.10 -15.24 -30.37
N ASN A 554 -16.92 -14.20 -30.25
CA ASN A 554 -18.15 -14.18 -29.47
C ASN A 554 -19.27 -13.44 -30.24
N SER A 555 -19.27 -13.55 -31.56
CA SER A 555 -20.25 -12.94 -32.48
C SER A 555 -21.72 -13.28 -32.18
N GLY A 556 -21.99 -14.32 -31.40
CA GLY A 556 -23.34 -14.68 -30.93
C GLY A 556 -23.85 -13.90 -29.72
N THR A 557 -22.98 -13.24 -28.94
CA THR A 557 -23.36 -12.50 -27.71
C THR A 557 -23.42 -10.98 -27.87
N GLU A 558 -22.90 -10.43 -28.96
CA GLU A 558 -22.93 -8.98 -29.23
C GLU A 558 -23.12 -8.76 -30.74
N PRO A 559 -24.09 -7.94 -31.21
CA PRO A 559 -24.30 -7.69 -32.64
C PRO A 559 -23.10 -7.06 -33.38
N ASN A 560 -22.12 -6.55 -32.63
CA ASN A 560 -20.87 -5.97 -33.11
C ASN A 560 -19.61 -6.71 -32.60
N ALA A 561 -19.73 -7.93 -32.03
CA ALA A 561 -18.59 -8.73 -31.53
C ALA A 561 -17.80 -9.43 -32.66
N GLN A 562 -17.46 -8.68 -33.69
CA GLN A 562 -16.22 -8.92 -34.42
C GLN A 562 -15.03 -8.48 -33.54
N PRO A 563 -13.79 -8.96 -33.80
CA PRO A 563 -12.59 -8.54 -33.05
C PRO A 563 -12.37 -7.03 -33.22
N THR A 564 -12.93 -6.26 -32.28
CA THR A 564 -12.98 -4.81 -32.31
C THR A 564 -11.99 -4.25 -31.28
N VAL A 565 -11.14 -3.33 -31.73
CA VAL A 565 -10.22 -2.63 -30.84
C VAL A 565 -11.02 -1.75 -29.90
N ARG A 566 -10.89 -1.94 -28.59
CA ARG A 566 -11.51 -1.08 -27.58
C ARG A 566 -10.45 -0.25 -26.89
N VAL A 567 -10.76 1.03 -26.75
CA VAL A 567 -9.97 1.96 -25.95
C VAL A 567 -10.65 2.11 -24.60
N HIS A 568 -9.96 1.70 -23.54
CA HIS A 568 -10.35 2.00 -22.17
C HIS A 568 -9.46 3.14 -21.66
N PHE A 569 -10.02 4.13 -20.97
CA PHE A 569 -9.24 5.18 -20.33
C PHE A 569 -9.85 5.59 -18.99
N GLY A 570 -9.03 6.24 -18.17
CA GLY A 570 -9.49 6.91 -16.97
C GLY A 570 -8.45 7.90 -16.46
N VAL A 571 -8.94 8.98 -15.86
CA VAL A 571 -8.14 10.06 -15.27
C VAL A 571 -8.67 10.32 -13.86
N THR A 572 -7.76 10.42 -12.90
CA THR A 572 -8.06 10.69 -11.48
C THR A 572 -7.21 11.85 -10.99
N SER A 573 -7.84 12.81 -10.30
CA SER A 573 -7.19 14.00 -9.74
C SER A 573 -7.51 14.16 -8.26
N LYS A 574 -6.48 14.13 -7.42
CA LYS A 574 -6.52 14.53 -6.01
C LYS A 574 -6.44 16.06 -5.91
N LEU A 575 -7.33 16.70 -5.16
CA LEU A 575 -7.34 18.18 -5.05
C LEU A 575 -6.47 18.71 -3.88
N LEU A 576 -6.21 17.87 -2.88
CA LEU A 576 -5.40 18.22 -1.71
C LEU A 576 -4.09 17.40 -1.70
N PRO A 577 -2.97 17.97 -1.25
CA PRO A 577 -1.69 17.27 -1.18
C PRO A 577 -1.49 16.54 0.16
N GLU A 578 -0.96 15.32 0.09
CA GLU A 578 -0.70 14.46 1.26
C GLU A 578 0.63 14.81 1.97
N ILE A 579 0.83 16.06 2.33
CA ILE A 579 2.05 16.56 2.98
C ILE A 579 1.84 16.65 4.49
N TYR A 580 2.83 16.22 5.28
CA TYR A 580 2.86 16.44 6.73
C TYR A 580 3.09 17.92 7.02
N LYS A 581 2.25 18.54 7.84
CA LYS A 581 2.48 19.91 8.31
C LYS A 581 3.30 19.88 9.59
N VAL A 582 4.62 20.03 9.45
CA VAL A 582 5.51 20.31 10.58
C VAL A 582 5.25 21.75 11.03
N ARG A 583 5.09 21.96 12.35
CA ARG A 583 5.02 23.30 12.93
C ARG A 583 6.44 23.79 13.18
N GLY A 584 7.03 24.52 12.23
CA GLY A 584 8.40 25.01 12.36
C GLY A 584 8.92 25.90 11.23
N ASP A 585 8.50 25.67 9.98
CA ASP A 585 8.92 26.49 8.83
C ASP A 585 7.78 27.33 8.27
N GLU A 586 7.86 28.65 8.50
CA GLU A 586 7.31 29.63 7.56
C GLU A 586 8.24 29.71 6.35
N THR A 587 7.80 29.12 5.24
CA THR A 587 8.20 29.44 3.86
C THR A 587 9.46 30.28 3.67
N THR A 588 10.64 29.65 3.70
CA THR A 588 11.71 30.05 2.78
C THR A 588 11.49 29.34 1.45
N GLU A 589 10.75 30.00 0.55
CA GLU A 589 10.82 29.65 -0.86
C GLU A 589 12.26 29.93 -1.33
N VAL A 590 13.07 28.88 -1.46
CA VAL A 590 14.33 28.96 -2.21
C VAL A 590 13.96 29.06 -3.69
N SER A 591 13.61 30.27 -4.09
CA SER A 591 13.48 30.70 -5.48
C SER A 591 14.80 30.43 -6.20
N SER A 592 14.79 29.44 -7.09
CA SER A 592 15.83 29.25 -8.09
C SER A 592 15.59 30.24 -9.24
N SER A 593 15.84 31.52 -8.98
CA SER A 593 15.84 32.56 -10.01
C SER A 593 17.21 32.65 -10.68
N GLU A 594 17.20 32.64 -12.00
CA GLU A 594 18.37 32.60 -12.87
C GLU A 594 19.25 33.86 -12.78
N ASN A 595 20.52 33.70 -13.16
CA ASN A 595 21.44 34.81 -13.40
C ASN A 595 20.88 35.76 -14.48
N SER A 596 20.70 37.03 -14.15
CA SER A 596 20.77 38.12 -15.13
C SER A 596 21.50 39.33 -14.55
N THR A 597 22.46 39.82 -15.33
CA THR A 597 23.38 40.91 -14.98
C THR A 597 22.74 42.27 -15.29
N GLU A 598 23.42 43.35 -14.85
CA GLU A 598 23.26 44.76 -15.27
C GLU A 598 22.30 45.69 -14.49
N ALA A 599 22.92 46.43 -13.56
CA ALA A 599 23.12 47.89 -13.61
C ALA A 599 22.01 48.90 -13.18
N ASN A 600 22.51 49.98 -12.55
CA ASN A 600 21.96 51.35 -12.44
C ASN A 600 20.80 51.60 -11.44
N VAL A 601 20.71 52.76 -10.73
CA VAL A 601 21.65 53.86 -10.37
C VAL A 601 20.92 54.78 -9.35
N GLU A 602 21.65 55.50 -8.46
CA GLU A 602 21.18 56.64 -7.61
C GLU A 602 20.03 56.35 -6.60
N ALA A 603 19.79 57.10 -5.50
CA ALA A 603 20.54 58.03 -4.62
C ALA A 603 19.80 57.98 -3.24
N GLU A 604 20.35 58.34 -2.08
CA GLU A 604 20.65 59.70 -1.58
C GLU A 604 21.59 59.65 -0.34
N ALA A 605 22.28 60.76 -0.07
CA ALA A 605 23.15 60.97 1.11
C ALA A 605 22.32 61.36 2.37
N THR A 606 22.84 61.40 3.61
CA THR A 606 23.88 62.31 4.16
C THR A 606 24.39 61.80 5.53
N ASP A 607 25.71 61.71 5.77
CA ASP A 607 26.53 62.65 6.60
C ASP A 607 26.50 62.31 8.12
N ALA A 608 27.59 62.23 8.92
CA ALA A 608 29.04 62.44 8.77
C ALA A 608 29.81 61.32 9.55
N THR A 609 31.13 61.27 9.86
CA THR A 609 32.30 62.19 9.85
C THR A 609 33.62 61.38 9.72
N GLU A 610 34.76 62.06 9.56
CA GLU A 610 36.16 61.54 9.58
C GLU A 610 36.61 60.99 10.97
N THR A 611 37.71 60.23 11.17
CA THR A 611 39.11 60.54 10.76
C THR A 611 40.09 59.33 10.77
N ASP A 612 41.18 59.47 10.01
CA ASP A 612 42.55 58.90 10.14
C ASP A 612 42.91 57.44 9.73
N ALA A 613 43.63 57.36 8.58
CA ALA A 613 45.01 56.82 8.37
C ALA A 613 45.38 55.37 8.82
N GLN A 614 46.25 54.59 8.14
CA GLN A 614 47.07 54.77 6.92
C GLN A 614 47.64 53.41 6.43
N ASN A 615 48.15 53.36 5.18
CA ASN A 615 49.01 52.33 4.55
C ASN A 615 48.37 50.94 4.27
N ALA A 616 48.32 50.33 3.06
CA ALA A 616 49.06 50.38 1.79
C ALA A 616 49.95 49.14 1.52
N PHE A 617 49.53 48.38 0.49
CA PHE A 617 50.31 47.77 -0.60
C PHE A 617 51.25 46.56 -0.33
N TYR A 618 50.98 45.44 -1.03
CA TYR A 618 51.73 45.03 -2.24
C TYR A 618 51.00 43.93 -3.06
N MET A 619 51.23 43.88 -4.37
CA MET A 619 50.74 42.82 -5.29
C MET A 619 51.87 41.83 -5.66
N GLY A 620 51.50 40.63 -6.11
CA GLY A 620 51.76 40.28 -7.52
C GLY A 620 52.53 38.99 -7.86
N GLN A 621 52.02 38.31 -8.89
CA GLN A 621 52.69 37.39 -9.85
C GLN A 621 53.15 36.02 -9.31
N THR A 622 52.62 34.87 -9.77
CA THR A 622 52.62 34.23 -11.12
C THR A 622 53.99 33.77 -11.60
N ASP A 623 54.15 32.44 -11.77
CA ASP A 623 54.74 31.84 -12.98
C ASP A 623 54.39 30.33 -13.07
N GLU A 624 54.64 29.77 -14.26
CA GLU A 624 54.12 28.49 -14.78
C GLU A 624 55.27 27.47 -14.99
N PHE A 625 54.93 26.22 -15.36
CA PHE A 625 55.71 25.22 -16.13
C PHE A 625 56.45 23.99 -15.51
N VAL A 626 56.12 22.84 -16.15
CA VAL A 626 56.86 21.57 -16.42
C VAL A 626 56.88 20.41 -15.39
N GLU A 627 56.62 19.23 -15.96
CA GLU A 627 56.55 17.85 -15.42
C GLU A 627 57.91 17.26 -14.98
N THR A 628 57.88 16.18 -14.18
CA THR A 628 58.72 14.98 -14.40
C THR A 628 58.23 13.75 -13.61
N ASP A 629 58.59 12.57 -14.11
CA ASP A 629 58.14 11.21 -13.75
C ASP A 629 58.34 10.75 -12.29
N PHE A 630 57.60 9.72 -11.84
CA PHE A 630 58.15 8.34 -11.62
C PHE A 630 57.09 7.32 -11.11
N ASP A 631 57.20 6.06 -11.56
CA ASP A 631 56.32 4.92 -11.21
C ASP A 631 56.63 4.24 -9.85
N PRO A 632 55.67 3.50 -9.25
CA PRO A 632 55.86 2.68 -8.04
C PRO A 632 56.29 1.22 -8.34
N PRO A 633 56.90 0.50 -7.37
CA PRO A 633 57.35 -0.89 -7.56
C PRO A 633 56.28 -1.95 -7.28
N THR A 634 56.37 -3.07 -8.02
CA THR A 634 55.58 -4.30 -7.90
C THR A 634 56.11 -5.27 -6.83
N PRO A 635 55.27 -6.20 -6.33
CA PRO A 635 55.71 -7.49 -5.80
C PRO A 635 55.45 -8.67 -6.76
N GLU A 636 56.40 -9.61 -6.81
CA GLU A 636 56.29 -10.97 -7.36
C GLU A 636 55.32 -11.82 -6.49
N GLY A 637 54.71 -12.94 -6.89
CA GLY A 637 54.75 -13.70 -8.15
C GLY A 637 54.67 -15.20 -7.88
N ILE A 638 53.52 -15.86 -8.15
CA ILE A 638 53.37 -17.32 -8.21
C ILE A 638 52.41 -17.70 -9.35
N GLU A 639 52.84 -18.60 -10.22
CA GLU A 639 52.15 -19.22 -11.36
C GLU A 639 52.27 -20.77 -11.23
N PRO A 640 51.69 -21.62 -12.09
CA PRO A 640 50.56 -21.43 -13.04
C PRO A 640 49.52 -22.59 -13.00
N GLU A 641 48.41 -22.49 -13.74
CA GLU A 641 47.92 -23.61 -14.58
C GLU A 641 46.97 -23.15 -15.71
N SER A 642 47.07 -23.82 -16.86
CA SER A 642 46.36 -23.55 -18.14
C SER A 642 44.94 -24.16 -18.18
N THR A 643 43.99 -23.83 -19.07
CA THR A 643 44.01 -23.69 -20.55
C THR A 643 42.77 -22.95 -21.12
N ASP A 644 42.88 -22.54 -22.39
CA ASP A 644 41.81 -22.31 -23.38
C ASP A 644 40.87 -21.09 -23.27
N THR A 645 41.24 -20.03 -24.01
CA THR A 645 40.31 -19.12 -24.69
C THR A 645 40.38 -19.35 -26.21
N ASN A 646 39.28 -19.11 -26.92
CA ASN A 646 39.27 -19.16 -28.39
C ASN A 646 38.45 -17.99 -28.98
N GLU A 647 38.94 -17.43 -30.07
CA GLU A 647 38.60 -16.07 -30.53
C GLU A 647 37.30 -15.96 -31.34
N TYR A 648 36.74 -14.74 -31.34
CA TYR A 648 35.76 -14.26 -32.32
C TYR A 648 36.39 -14.14 -33.73
N LYS A 649 35.68 -14.62 -34.76
CA LYS A 649 35.79 -14.09 -36.13
C LYS A 649 34.42 -13.98 -36.79
N SER A 650 34.25 -12.91 -37.57
CA SER A 650 33.07 -12.61 -38.39
C SER A 650 33.00 -13.45 -39.65
N TYR A 651 31.79 -13.69 -40.15
CA TYR A 651 31.54 -14.01 -41.56
C TYR A 651 30.24 -13.34 -42.04
N ASP A 652 30.35 -12.59 -43.11
CA ASP A 652 29.24 -12.22 -43.99
C ASP A 652 28.88 -13.41 -44.91
N ASP A 653 27.81 -13.24 -45.70
CA ASP A 653 27.35 -14.09 -46.80
C ASP A 653 26.89 -15.54 -46.49
N LEU A 654 25.59 -15.71 -46.25
CA LEU A 654 24.86 -16.94 -46.62
C LEU A 654 23.48 -16.62 -47.23
N ASP A 655 23.23 -17.22 -48.41
CA ASP A 655 22.04 -17.09 -49.25
C ASP A 655 20.88 -17.97 -48.74
N PRO A 656 19.63 -17.48 -48.66
CA PRO A 656 18.48 -18.24 -48.20
C PRO A 656 17.85 -19.12 -49.31
N SER A 657 18.57 -20.13 -49.78
CA SER A 657 18.00 -21.13 -50.71
C SER A 657 18.67 -22.51 -50.65
N ASP A 658 18.31 -23.32 -49.65
CA ASP A 658 18.19 -24.79 -49.74
C ASP A 658 17.83 -25.38 -48.37
N PHE A 659 16.63 -25.97 -48.23
CA PHE A 659 16.36 -27.20 -47.46
C PHE A 659 14.88 -27.60 -47.61
N PHE A 660 14.63 -28.44 -48.62
CA PHE A 660 13.37 -29.14 -48.88
C PHE A 660 13.58 -30.64 -48.63
N ILE A 661 13.02 -31.20 -47.54
CA ILE A 661 12.64 -32.61 -47.37
C ILE A 661 11.47 -32.55 -46.36
N GLU A 662 10.19 -32.67 -46.73
CA GLU A 662 9.43 -33.85 -47.18
C GLU A 662 8.95 -34.78 -46.04
N ASP A 663 7.72 -35.28 -46.19
CA ASP A 663 6.86 -35.97 -45.21
C ASP A 663 7.45 -37.26 -44.56
N ASP A 664 7.01 -37.64 -43.35
CA ASP A 664 5.92 -38.65 -43.21
C ASP A 664 5.36 -38.89 -41.78
N ALA A 665 4.09 -39.27 -41.77
CA ALA A 665 3.18 -39.77 -40.73
C ALA A 665 3.66 -40.13 -39.29
N ARG A 666 2.97 -39.54 -38.29
CA ARG A 666 1.88 -40.23 -37.55
C ARG A 666 1.02 -39.34 -36.66
#